data_AF-A0A0F8DBA6-F1
#
_entry.id   AF-A0A0F8DBA6-F1
#
_cell.length_a   1.000
_cell.length_b   1.000
_cell.length_c   1.000
_cell.angle_alpha   90.00
_cell.angle_beta   90.00
_cell.angle_gamma   90.00
#
_symmetry.space_group_name_H-M   'P 1'
#
loop_
_entity.id
_entity.type
_entity.pdbx_description
1 polymer ?
#
loop_
_entity_poly.entity_id
_entity_poly.type
_entity_poly.pdbx_seq_one_letter_code
_entity_poly.pdbx_strand_id
1 'polypeptide(L)'
;MKIRALIVFLLVFSLISGSGCIDSSSGLVNETGPEEMTDNLEGSLNDTVGPEEVIDDQDSSFNNAAEAAPEETFSEKSNTLEKQSSFSGYYSKENLQFEPEVPAYSLPLKASEIANYNDFTQKIPLTNESRNLLYKNGFVVLAGEDSENQLITGKTLVNETYRDLKIADVPIFITSDSLLHLYHIQFDETLKRVESEEFYSELWKLDKALLEASIYDYNSASGGKKEAARRNVAYFTVALSLLQPEENQIKSQFKVPEFVKDDVEAELALIEAHKGFEASPIFKYNEDYSQYVPRGHYTNSEILEKYFKTMMWHGRISMFLQSDMITEEESTAEELAAEYQENEERIQTMQAFLISDNFDRDKNIRESWDRIYYVTAFYVGFSDDLGPYEYATALDTVFGNDRSGVSFDNESLAELITELDKYESPKIYGGTGKLIPAGPETENETFEAAKGFRFMGQRYIPDSYILQKLNPPALNIMSLLGSERAREHLKNMGVSENEAYKNRYRSLEKEFGAFDEEDWNKNLYWAQLYALKPLLVSYPEGYPTFMQNKAWEDKQLNAALASWTELRHDTILYAKQEYFTGPPPPKEKRVQGYVEPVPEFYARMLALTKMAHSGLAEMEVLDEQSDEDFTTLENTLEILLKISIKELENKELTDAEYKFIRNFGQNIAPMLENVDIKSQMSTLVADVYTSPAGVLEEGTGKLDLIVVAYKQPDGRIVLGAGPVMSYYEFWQPPGKRLTDEEWRYMVANNPPERPEWVDSFRG
;
A
#
# COMPACT_ATOMS: atom_id res chain seq x y z
N MET A 1 7.70 0.67 -75.19
CA MET A 1 8.40 -0.62 -75.33
C MET A 1 7.72 -1.66 -74.41
N LYS A 2 7.54 -2.91 -74.86
CA LYS A 2 8.19 -4.14 -74.31
C LYS A 2 8.18 -4.23 -72.77
N ILE A 3 7.34 -5.09 -72.14
CA ILE A 3 7.53 -6.57 -71.88
C ILE A 3 8.37 -6.77 -70.60
N ARG A 4 8.02 -7.55 -69.56
CA ARG A 4 7.19 -8.79 -69.32
C ARG A 4 6.68 -8.79 -67.85
N ALA A 5 5.81 -9.67 -67.29
CA ALA A 5 5.10 -10.92 -67.69
C ALA A 5 3.77 -11.03 -66.86
N LEU A 6 2.61 -11.47 -67.39
CA LEU A 6 1.94 -12.82 -67.39
C LEU A 6 1.50 -13.39 -66.00
N ILE A 7 0.29 -13.96 -65.71
CA ILE A 7 -0.77 -14.77 -66.43
C ILE A 7 -0.46 -16.30 -66.39
N VAL A 8 -1.31 -17.27 -65.93
CA VAL A 8 -2.73 -17.42 -65.45
C VAL A 8 -2.83 -18.72 -64.57
N PHE A 9 -3.87 -19.30 -63.92
CA PHE A 9 -5.38 -19.33 -63.78
C PHE A 9 -5.73 -19.58 -62.25
N LEU A 10 -6.95 -19.74 -61.67
CA LEU A 10 -8.36 -20.12 -62.04
C LEU A 10 -8.71 -21.64 -61.98
N LEU A 11 -9.95 -21.99 -61.52
CA LEU A 11 -10.67 -23.31 -61.46
C LEU A 11 -10.54 -24.15 -60.14
N VAL A 12 -11.54 -24.89 -59.60
CA VAL A 12 -13.04 -24.82 -59.64
C VAL A 12 -13.73 -25.87 -58.68
N PHE A 13 -14.91 -25.56 -58.12
CA PHE A 13 -16.02 -26.44 -57.59
C PHE A 13 -15.76 -27.45 -56.43
N SER A 14 -16.53 -27.46 -55.32
CA SER A 14 -17.89 -28.08 -55.05
C SER A 14 -17.82 -29.56 -54.59
N LEU A 15 -18.74 -30.16 -53.81
CA LEU A 15 -20.22 -30.16 -53.92
C LEU A 15 -20.92 -30.59 -52.59
N ILE A 16 -22.27 -30.58 -52.56
CA ILE A 16 -23.15 -30.81 -51.39
C ILE A 16 -24.03 -32.05 -51.59
N SER A 17 -24.38 -32.79 -50.51
CA SER A 17 -25.63 -33.59 -50.33
C SER A 17 -25.71 -34.15 -48.89
N GLY A 18 -26.85 -34.28 -48.20
CA GLY A 18 -28.20 -33.74 -48.46
C GLY A 18 -29.33 -34.47 -47.67
N SER A 19 -30.35 -33.71 -47.23
CA SER A 19 -31.76 -34.11 -46.93
C SER A 19 -32.12 -35.15 -45.82
N GLY A 20 -33.14 -34.83 -45.00
CA GLY A 20 -33.93 -35.81 -44.21
C GLY A 20 -34.71 -35.18 -43.04
N CYS A 21 -36.04 -35.40 -42.93
CA CYS A 21 -36.93 -34.81 -41.90
C CYS A 21 -37.83 -35.88 -41.22
N ILE A 22 -38.72 -35.43 -40.31
CA ILE A 22 -39.84 -36.11 -39.58
C ILE A 22 -39.42 -36.58 -38.16
N ASP A 23 -39.90 -35.97 -37.06
CA ASP A 23 -41.25 -35.98 -36.41
C ASP A 23 -41.62 -37.34 -35.74
N SER A 24 -42.35 -37.44 -34.61
CA SER A 24 -42.88 -36.51 -33.56
C SER A 24 -43.40 -37.37 -32.36
N SER A 25 -44.06 -36.95 -31.26
CA SER A 25 -44.59 -35.68 -30.70
C SER A 25 -44.89 -35.84 -29.18
N SER A 26 -45.25 -34.75 -28.48
CA SER A 26 -45.97 -34.68 -27.16
C SER A 26 -45.22 -35.13 -25.89
N GLY A 27 -45.46 -34.58 -24.68
CA GLY A 27 -46.29 -33.43 -24.23
C GLY A 27 -46.24 -33.34 -22.68
N LEU A 28 -45.98 -32.18 -22.03
CA LEU A 28 -46.79 -30.96 -21.82
C LEU A 28 -47.52 -30.89 -20.45
N VAL A 29 -47.34 -29.75 -19.73
CA VAL A 29 -48.26 -29.08 -18.75
C VAL A 29 -48.10 -29.30 -17.22
N ASN A 30 -47.46 -28.30 -16.58
CA ASN A 30 -47.84 -27.44 -15.43
C ASN A 30 -47.96 -27.88 -13.94
N GLU A 31 -47.15 -27.18 -13.11
CA GLU A 31 -47.51 -26.30 -11.96
C GLU A 31 -47.83 -26.82 -10.52
N THR A 32 -47.55 -25.91 -9.56
CA THR A 32 -47.91 -25.83 -8.13
C THR A 32 -47.19 -26.73 -7.10
N GLY A 33 -46.67 -26.09 -6.03
CA GLY A 33 -46.41 -26.66 -4.68
C GLY A 33 -47.45 -26.10 -3.68
N PRO A 34 -47.14 -25.86 -2.38
CA PRO A 34 -45.89 -26.04 -1.61
C PRO A 34 -46.10 -26.85 -0.30
N GLU A 35 -45.24 -26.66 0.72
CA GLU A 35 -45.39 -27.08 2.15
C GLU A 35 -45.32 -28.60 2.43
N GLU A 36 -44.97 -29.13 3.62
CA GLU A 36 -44.59 -28.55 4.93
C GLU A 36 -43.55 -29.44 5.69
N MET A 37 -43.27 -29.14 6.98
CA MET A 37 -42.27 -29.79 7.86
C MET A 37 -42.60 -31.25 8.29
N THR A 38 -41.61 -31.99 8.81
CA THR A 38 -41.55 -32.41 10.25
C THR A 38 -40.29 -33.20 10.63
N ASP A 39 -39.90 -33.13 11.91
CA ASP A 39 -38.74 -33.79 12.52
C ASP A 39 -38.89 -35.33 12.67
N ASN A 40 -37.79 -36.02 13.03
CA ASN A 40 -37.67 -36.55 14.41
C ASN A 40 -36.25 -37.07 14.78
N LEU A 41 -36.05 -37.30 16.08
CA LEU A 41 -34.79 -37.51 16.78
C LEU A 41 -34.59 -38.96 17.30
N GLU A 42 -33.44 -39.19 17.96
CA GLU A 42 -33.09 -40.34 18.82
C GLU A 42 -32.81 -41.72 18.15
N GLY A 43 -31.86 -42.53 18.63
CA GLY A 43 -30.88 -42.28 19.71
C GLY A 43 -30.20 -43.54 20.28
N SER A 44 -29.51 -43.35 21.41
CA SER A 44 -28.91 -44.34 22.33
C SER A 44 -27.62 -45.09 21.94
N LEU A 45 -26.65 -45.03 22.86
CA LEU A 45 -25.47 -45.90 22.94
C LEU A 45 -25.82 -47.27 23.56
N ASN A 46 -24.90 -48.24 23.52
CA ASN A 46 -24.18 -48.73 24.72
C ASN A 46 -23.15 -49.85 24.48
N ASP A 47 -22.03 -49.75 25.21
CA ASP A 47 -21.10 -50.74 25.80
C ASP A 47 -21.18 -52.24 25.47
N THR A 48 -20.02 -52.91 25.30
CA THR A 48 -19.37 -53.72 26.38
C THR A 48 -17.96 -54.26 25.98
N VAL A 49 -17.25 -54.96 26.89
CA VAL A 49 -15.78 -55.14 26.89
C VAL A 49 -15.32 -56.62 26.91
N GLY A 50 -14.44 -56.99 25.95
CA GLY A 50 -13.39 -58.04 26.03
C GLY A 50 -13.79 -59.51 26.32
N PRO A 51 -12.82 -60.43 26.56
CA PRO A 51 -11.36 -60.35 26.32
C PRO A 51 -10.74 -61.59 25.59
N GLU A 52 -9.41 -61.56 25.38
CA GLU A 52 -8.39 -62.65 25.29
C GLU A 52 -8.74 -64.10 24.81
N GLU A 53 -8.01 -64.62 23.81
CA GLU A 53 -6.89 -65.60 24.02
C GLU A 53 -6.05 -65.84 22.73
N VAL A 54 -5.03 -66.72 22.80
CA VAL A 54 -3.92 -66.89 21.81
C VAL A 54 -3.85 -68.34 21.28
N ILE A 55 -3.43 -68.58 20.02
CA ILE A 55 -2.63 -69.77 19.60
C ILE A 55 -2.09 -69.69 18.13
N ASP A 56 -0.75 -69.71 18.04
CA ASP A 56 0.19 -70.50 17.19
C ASP A 56 0.17 -70.53 15.62
N ASP A 57 1.40 -70.64 15.09
CA ASP A 57 1.92 -70.56 13.70
C ASP A 57 1.26 -71.42 12.58
N GLN A 58 1.28 -70.92 11.33
CA GLN A 58 2.29 -71.33 10.30
C GLN A 58 2.19 -70.63 8.91
N ASP A 59 3.36 -70.49 8.28
CA ASP A 59 3.70 -70.11 6.89
C ASP A 59 2.60 -69.78 5.86
N SER A 60 2.71 -68.58 5.25
CA SER A 60 2.90 -68.48 3.79
C SER A 60 3.48 -67.13 3.37
N SER A 61 4.36 -67.13 2.37
CA SER A 61 5.12 -65.95 1.92
C SER A 61 4.38 -65.11 0.87
N PHE A 62 4.19 -63.81 1.13
CA PHE A 62 3.92 -62.80 0.10
C PHE A 62 4.70 -61.50 0.38
N ASN A 63 4.94 -60.72 -0.67
CA ASN A 63 5.93 -59.64 -0.67
C ASN A 63 5.42 -58.37 0.03
N ASN A 64 6.10 -57.93 1.08
CA ASN A 64 6.04 -56.53 1.52
C ASN A 64 7.01 -55.69 0.68
N ALA A 65 6.51 -55.13 -0.43
CA ALA A 65 7.04 -53.90 -0.97
C ALA A 65 6.32 -52.74 -0.27
N ALA A 66 6.73 -52.44 0.97
CA ALA A 66 6.34 -51.21 1.63
C ALA A 66 7.22 -50.10 1.07
N GLU A 67 6.67 -49.27 0.18
CA GLU A 67 7.24 -47.96 -0.10
C GLU A 67 7.14 -47.15 1.19
N ALA A 68 8.28 -47.00 1.88
CA ALA A 68 8.43 -45.89 2.80
C ALA A 68 8.32 -44.62 1.94
N ALA A 69 7.36 -43.74 2.28
CA ALA A 69 7.34 -42.41 1.70
C ALA A 69 8.72 -41.76 1.94
N PRO A 70 9.34 -41.11 0.94
CA PRO A 70 10.59 -40.42 1.15
C PRO A 70 10.45 -39.38 2.26
N GLU A 71 11.48 -39.22 3.08
CA GLU A 71 11.64 -37.98 3.87
C GLU A 71 11.69 -36.81 2.88
N GLU A 72 10.90 -35.76 3.11
CA GLU A 72 10.77 -34.64 2.16
C GLU A 72 12.10 -33.91 2.04
N THR A 73 12.79 -34.11 0.92
CA THR A 73 14.15 -33.60 0.69
C THR A 73 14.17 -32.12 0.32
N PHE A 74 13.86 -31.24 1.28
CA PHE A 74 14.45 -29.91 1.57
C PHE A 74 14.74 -28.90 0.44
N SER A 75 14.35 -29.16 -0.82
CA SER A 75 14.81 -28.45 -2.01
C SER A 75 13.96 -27.24 -2.40
N GLU A 76 12.93 -26.93 -1.61
CA GLU A 76 11.91 -25.89 -1.87
C GLU A 76 12.10 -24.64 -0.99
N LYS A 77 13.28 -24.49 -0.34
CA LYS A 77 13.68 -23.28 0.40
C LYS A 77 14.07 -22.13 -0.55
N SER A 78 13.13 -21.63 -1.37
CA SER A 78 13.25 -20.36 -2.12
C SER A 78 12.01 -19.47 -1.94
N ASN A 79 11.44 -19.52 -0.73
CA ASN A 79 10.07 -19.16 -0.44
C ASN A 79 9.77 -17.63 -0.38
N THR A 80 10.70 -16.77 -0.81
CA THR A 80 10.45 -15.32 -0.96
C THR A 80 9.87 -15.01 -2.35
N LEU A 81 10.45 -15.58 -3.41
CA LEU A 81 10.03 -15.35 -4.80
C LEU A 81 8.75 -16.10 -5.17
N GLU A 82 8.59 -17.35 -4.72
CA GLU A 82 7.37 -18.12 -4.97
C GLU A 82 6.15 -17.50 -4.24
N LYS A 83 6.35 -17.03 -3.00
CA LYS A 83 5.33 -16.23 -2.28
C LYS A 83 5.03 -14.91 -3.00
N GLN A 84 6.01 -14.19 -3.55
CA GLN A 84 5.76 -12.98 -4.37
C GLN A 84 4.85 -13.25 -5.57
N SER A 85 5.06 -14.36 -6.29
CA SER A 85 4.21 -14.74 -7.43
C SER A 85 2.79 -15.20 -7.08
N SER A 86 2.46 -15.38 -5.80
CA SER A 86 1.11 -15.76 -5.38
C SER A 86 0.14 -14.58 -5.37
N PHE A 87 0.60 -13.39 -4.99
CA PHE A 87 -0.26 -12.22 -4.72
C PHE A 87 -0.96 -11.67 -5.97
N SER A 88 -0.30 -11.71 -7.12
CA SER A 88 -0.89 -11.34 -8.41
C SER A 88 -2.07 -12.25 -8.80
N GLY A 89 -2.13 -13.47 -8.27
CA GLY A 89 -3.24 -14.42 -8.49
C GLY A 89 -4.59 -13.96 -7.93
N TYR A 90 -4.60 -13.08 -6.92
CA TYR A 90 -5.83 -12.49 -6.39
C TYR A 90 -6.37 -11.33 -7.26
N TYR A 91 -5.55 -10.75 -8.14
CA TYR A 91 -5.95 -9.64 -8.99
C TYR A 91 -6.61 -10.14 -10.28
N SER A 92 -7.84 -9.69 -10.55
CA SER A 92 -8.54 -9.99 -11.80
C SER A 92 -9.37 -8.81 -12.28
N LYS A 93 -8.98 -8.24 -13.43
CA LYS A 93 -9.67 -7.10 -14.05
C LYS A 93 -10.46 -7.52 -15.29
N GLU A 94 -11.69 -7.01 -15.41
CA GLU A 94 -12.47 -7.21 -16.63
C GLU A 94 -11.83 -6.47 -17.84
N ASN A 95 -11.94 -7.10 -19.01
CA ASN A 95 -11.55 -6.52 -20.29
C ASN A 95 -12.72 -5.71 -20.87
N LEU A 96 -12.71 -4.40 -20.61
CA LEU A 96 -13.79 -3.49 -20.99
C LEU A 96 -13.92 -3.33 -22.51
N GLN A 97 -15.16 -3.24 -23.00
CA GLN A 97 -15.48 -2.94 -24.40
C GLN A 97 -16.60 -1.89 -24.45
N PHE A 98 -16.28 -0.69 -24.91
CA PHE A 98 -17.20 0.44 -25.09
C PHE A 98 -16.67 1.39 -26.17
N GLU A 99 -17.55 2.14 -26.82
CA GLU A 99 -17.19 3.18 -27.79
C GLU A 99 -17.67 4.55 -27.26
N PRO A 100 -16.78 5.52 -26.97
CA PRO A 100 -17.17 6.85 -26.51
C PRO A 100 -17.88 7.67 -27.59
N GLU A 101 -19.14 8.05 -27.35
CA GLU A 101 -19.99 8.81 -28.27
C GLU A 101 -20.55 10.12 -27.64
N VAL A 102 -19.94 10.64 -26.56
CA VAL A 102 -20.44 11.84 -25.85
C VAL A 102 -20.48 13.06 -26.80
N PRO A 103 -21.67 13.62 -27.12
CA PRO A 103 -21.76 14.66 -28.13
C PRO A 103 -21.17 15.99 -27.61
N ALA A 104 -20.06 16.46 -28.18
CA ALA A 104 -19.37 17.67 -27.74
C ALA A 104 -20.25 18.94 -27.64
N TYR A 105 -19.76 19.93 -26.89
CA TYR A 105 -20.23 21.31 -26.91
C TYR A 105 -19.05 22.27 -27.17
N SER A 106 -19.32 23.56 -27.38
CA SER A 106 -18.26 24.54 -27.69
C SER A 106 -17.76 25.25 -26.43
N LEU A 107 -16.44 25.42 -26.33
CA LEU A 107 -15.79 26.31 -25.37
C LEU A 107 -15.39 27.64 -26.08
N PRO A 108 -15.49 28.80 -25.41
CA PRO A 108 -16.00 28.98 -24.06
C PRO A 108 -17.54 28.95 -23.98
N LEU A 109 -18.07 28.38 -22.89
CA LEU A 109 -19.50 28.31 -22.57
C LEU A 109 -20.10 29.70 -22.25
N LYS A 110 -21.43 29.78 -22.29
CA LYS A 110 -22.22 30.92 -21.80
C LYS A 110 -23.31 30.42 -20.85
N ALA A 111 -23.66 31.21 -19.84
CA ALA A 111 -24.79 30.91 -18.94
C ALA A 111 -26.11 30.57 -19.67
N SER A 112 -26.36 31.15 -20.85
CA SER A 112 -27.55 30.89 -21.66
C SER A 112 -27.59 29.50 -22.32
N GLU A 113 -26.47 28.77 -22.31
CA GLU A 113 -26.34 27.43 -22.91
C GLU A 113 -26.49 26.32 -21.85
N ILE A 114 -26.54 26.71 -20.57
CA ILE A 114 -26.56 25.83 -19.39
C ILE A 114 -27.95 25.86 -18.75
N ALA A 115 -28.68 24.74 -18.80
CA ALA A 115 -30.11 24.68 -18.52
C ALA A 115 -30.50 24.98 -17.05
N ASN A 116 -29.63 24.67 -16.08
CA ASN A 116 -29.87 24.91 -14.65
C ASN A 116 -29.06 26.09 -14.07
N TYR A 117 -28.37 26.89 -14.89
CA TYR A 117 -27.39 27.89 -14.44
C TYR A 117 -27.91 28.81 -13.32
N ASN A 118 -29.13 29.35 -13.48
CA ASN A 118 -29.71 30.30 -12.52
C ASN A 118 -30.13 29.64 -11.19
N ASP A 119 -30.48 28.36 -11.19
CA ASP A 119 -30.81 27.61 -9.97
C ASP A 119 -29.51 27.19 -9.24
N PHE A 120 -28.57 26.63 -10.00
CA PHE A 120 -27.26 26.24 -9.50
C PHE A 120 -26.52 27.44 -8.87
N THR A 121 -26.47 28.60 -9.54
CA THR A 121 -25.75 29.78 -9.02
C THR A 121 -26.44 30.52 -7.88
N GLN A 122 -27.69 30.16 -7.53
CA GLN A 122 -28.30 30.57 -6.26
C GLN A 122 -27.87 29.69 -5.08
N LYS A 123 -27.54 28.42 -5.33
CA LYS A 123 -27.04 27.44 -4.34
C LYS A 123 -25.52 27.57 -4.15
N ILE A 124 -24.79 27.74 -5.26
CA ILE A 124 -23.33 27.85 -5.34
C ILE A 124 -22.98 29.10 -6.16
N PRO A 125 -22.86 30.29 -5.52
CA PRO A 125 -22.47 31.52 -6.21
C PRO A 125 -21.04 31.42 -6.75
N LEU A 126 -20.84 31.79 -8.02
CA LEU A 126 -19.54 31.78 -8.68
C LEU A 126 -18.95 33.19 -8.76
N THR A 127 -17.66 33.35 -8.45
CA THR A 127 -16.95 34.63 -8.60
C THR A 127 -16.82 34.99 -10.09
N ASN A 128 -16.21 36.13 -10.43
CA ASN A 128 -15.88 36.42 -11.83
C ASN A 128 -14.75 35.51 -12.35
N GLU A 129 -13.88 35.03 -11.48
CA GLU A 129 -12.72 34.20 -11.79
C GLU A 129 -13.15 32.75 -12.01
N SER A 130 -13.82 32.13 -11.03
CA SER A 130 -14.37 30.78 -11.16
C SER A 130 -15.34 30.64 -12.34
N ARG A 131 -16.12 31.69 -12.63
CA ARG A 131 -17.01 31.71 -13.80
C ARG A 131 -16.25 31.78 -15.12
N ASN A 132 -15.13 32.52 -15.17
CA ASN A 132 -14.27 32.54 -16.36
C ASN A 132 -13.60 31.17 -16.58
N LEU A 133 -13.16 30.49 -15.52
CA LEU A 133 -12.63 29.13 -15.58
C LEU A 133 -13.69 28.12 -16.04
N LEU A 134 -14.88 28.14 -15.43
CA LEU A 134 -16.04 27.31 -15.85
C LEU A 134 -16.37 27.51 -17.33
N TYR A 135 -16.34 28.76 -17.81
CA TYR A 135 -16.58 29.05 -19.22
C TYR A 135 -15.44 28.57 -20.13
N LYS A 136 -14.17 28.81 -19.74
CA LYS A 136 -12.95 28.47 -20.49
C LYS A 136 -12.76 26.95 -20.62
N ASN A 137 -12.89 26.22 -19.51
CA ASN A 137 -12.53 24.81 -19.39
C ASN A 137 -13.75 23.86 -19.50
N GLY A 138 -14.97 24.37 -19.26
CA GLY A 138 -16.17 23.54 -19.07
C GLY A 138 -16.36 23.07 -17.62
N PHE A 139 -15.43 23.38 -16.72
CA PHE A 139 -15.49 23.08 -15.31
C PHE A 139 -14.64 24.08 -14.50
N VAL A 140 -14.80 24.09 -13.18
CA VAL A 140 -13.96 24.85 -12.24
C VAL A 140 -13.90 24.14 -10.88
N VAL A 141 -12.81 24.31 -10.14
CA VAL A 141 -12.70 23.91 -8.73
C VAL A 141 -12.78 25.14 -7.83
N LEU A 142 -13.69 25.12 -6.86
CA LEU A 142 -13.93 26.21 -5.91
C LEU A 142 -13.23 25.91 -4.59
N ALA A 143 -12.36 26.81 -4.14
CA ALA A 143 -11.52 26.59 -2.96
C ALA A 143 -12.33 26.44 -1.66
N GLY A 144 -12.06 25.40 -0.87
CA GLY A 144 -12.71 25.14 0.43
C GLY A 144 -12.14 25.93 1.61
N GLU A 145 -10.99 26.58 1.44
CA GLU A 145 -10.23 27.24 2.50
C GLU A 145 -10.83 28.58 2.95
N ASP A 146 -11.14 29.46 1.99
CA ASP A 146 -11.57 30.86 2.21
C ASP A 146 -13.04 31.13 1.81
N SER A 147 -13.82 30.08 1.51
CA SER A 147 -15.19 30.26 1.01
C SER A 147 -16.16 30.76 2.09
N GLU A 148 -17.02 31.72 1.74
CA GLU A 148 -18.19 32.08 2.58
C GLU A 148 -19.36 31.09 2.45
N ASN A 149 -19.31 30.14 1.49
CA ASN A 149 -20.42 29.21 1.22
C ASN A 149 -20.31 27.93 2.08
N GLN A 150 -21.34 27.65 2.88
CA GLN A 150 -21.45 26.47 3.75
C GLN A 150 -21.42 25.11 3.04
N LEU A 151 -21.62 25.09 1.71
CA LEU A 151 -21.48 23.88 0.88
C LEU A 151 -20.03 23.59 0.44
N ILE A 152 -19.09 24.49 0.73
CA ILE A 152 -17.68 24.43 0.28
C ILE A 152 -16.72 24.65 1.47
N THR A 153 -17.04 25.62 2.33
CA THR A 153 -16.14 26.11 3.38
C THR A 153 -15.82 25.04 4.42
N GLY A 154 -14.52 24.87 4.69
CA GLY A 154 -14.01 23.96 5.71
C GLY A 154 -14.47 22.50 5.54
N LYS A 155 -14.85 22.08 4.32
CA LYS A 155 -15.24 20.70 4.08
C LYS A 155 -14.04 19.78 4.18
N THR A 156 -14.26 18.68 4.87
CA THR A 156 -13.26 17.69 5.25
C THR A 156 -13.68 16.28 4.83
N LEU A 157 -14.99 16.07 4.70
CA LEU A 157 -15.63 14.77 4.57
C LEU A 157 -16.30 14.55 3.22
N VAL A 158 -15.94 13.45 2.55
CA VAL A 158 -16.52 13.07 1.26
C VAL A 158 -18.00 12.73 1.40
N ASN A 159 -18.37 11.86 2.36
CA ASN A 159 -19.75 11.46 2.61
C ASN A 159 -20.66 12.66 2.99
N GLU A 160 -20.18 13.56 3.85
CA GLU A 160 -20.90 14.76 4.28
C GLU A 160 -21.02 15.78 3.16
N THR A 161 -19.99 15.96 2.33
CA THR A 161 -20.08 16.88 1.19
C THR A 161 -21.14 16.41 0.18
N TYR A 162 -21.18 15.11 -0.14
CA TYR A 162 -22.27 14.55 -0.96
C TYR A 162 -23.65 14.65 -0.29
N ARG A 163 -23.73 14.45 1.03
CA ARG A 163 -24.97 14.63 1.81
C ARG A 163 -25.47 16.07 1.73
N ASP A 164 -24.58 17.04 1.90
CA ASP A 164 -24.95 18.46 2.00
C ASP A 164 -25.31 19.04 0.61
N LEU A 165 -24.58 18.68 -0.44
CA LEU A 165 -24.97 18.96 -1.84
C LEU A 165 -26.36 18.41 -2.17
N LYS A 166 -26.65 17.17 -1.73
CA LYS A 166 -27.94 16.51 -1.89
C LYS A 166 -29.07 17.18 -1.11
N ILE A 167 -28.78 17.73 0.08
CA ILE A 167 -29.73 18.51 0.91
C ILE A 167 -30.04 19.87 0.25
N ALA A 168 -29.06 20.46 -0.43
CA ALA A 168 -29.23 21.69 -1.21
C ALA A 168 -29.88 21.47 -2.60
N ASP A 169 -30.31 20.24 -2.94
CA ASP A 169 -30.82 19.85 -4.26
C ASP A 169 -29.85 20.24 -5.40
N VAL A 170 -28.54 20.15 -5.15
CA VAL A 170 -27.49 20.32 -6.16
C VAL A 170 -27.32 19.01 -6.93
N PRO A 171 -27.21 19.03 -8.28
CA PRO A 171 -26.92 17.81 -9.03
C PRO A 171 -25.55 17.24 -8.68
N ILE A 172 -25.52 15.96 -8.28
CA ILE A 172 -24.31 15.28 -7.83
C ILE A 172 -23.45 14.87 -9.04
N PHE A 173 -22.17 15.24 -9.02
CA PHE A 173 -21.12 14.70 -9.88
C PHE A 173 -20.20 13.83 -9.01
N ILE A 174 -20.12 12.53 -9.28
CA ILE A 174 -19.26 11.62 -8.48
C ILE A 174 -17.84 11.63 -9.06
N THR A 175 -16.88 12.11 -8.28
CA THR A 175 -15.48 12.28 -8.69
C THR A 175 -14.65 11.00 -8.54
N SER A 176 -13.57 10.86 -9.33
CA SER A 176 -12.57 9.81 -9.12
C SER A 176 -11.88 9.97 -7.76
N ASP A 177 -11.56 11.20 -7.38
CA ASP A 177 -11.08 11.63 -6.06
C ASP A 177 -11.82 10.95 -4.90
N SER A 178 -13.15 10.88 -4.98
CA SER A 178 -13.98 10.30 -3.91
C SER A 178 -13.79 8.80 -3.74
N LEU A 179 -13.47 8.07 -4.80
CA LEU A 179 -13.30 6.61 -4.77
C LEU A 179 -11.86 6.22 -4.42
N LEU A 180 -10.90 7.09 -4.73
CA LEU A 180 -9.54 7.00 -4.20
C LEU A 180 -9.56 7.13 -2.67
N HIS A 181 -10.18 8.20 -2.16
CA HIS A 181 -10.33 8.44 -0.72
C HIS A 181 -11.09 7.32 0.01
N LEU A 182 -12.16 6.78 -0.57
CA LEU A 182 -12.90 5.65 0.03
C LEU A 182 -12.11 4.34 0.04
N TYR A 183 -11.23 4.11 -0.94
CA TYR A 183 -10.34 2.96 -0.92
C TYR A 183 -9.23 3.11 0.13
N HIS A 184 -8.66 4.33 0.24
CA HIS A 184 -7.71 4.72 1.29
C HIS A 184 -8.25 4.36 2.70
N ILE A 185 -9.47 4.80 3.02
CA ILE A 185 -10.14 4.48 4.31
C ILE A 185 -10.22 2.97 4.54
N GLN A 186 -10.65 2.21 3.52
CA GLN A 186 -10.81 0.75 3.64
C GLN A 186 -9.48 0.06 3.90
N PHE A 187 -8.45 0.43 3.13
CA PHE A 187 -7.12 -0.15 3.21
C PHE A 187 -6.44 0.18 4.56
N ASP A 188 -6.55 1.42 5.04
CA ASP A 188 -6.05 1.87 6.35
C ASP A 188 -6.70 1.10 7.51
N GLU A 189 -8.04 1.10 7.59
CA GLU A 189 -8.77 0.46 8.69
C GLU A 189 -8.54 -1.06 8.74
N THR A 190 -8.42 -1.73 7.59
CA THR A 190 -8.08 -3.16 7.57
C THR A 190 -6.67 -3.43 8.10
N LEU A 191 -5.69 -2.59 7.76
CA LEU A 191 -4.32 -2.73 8.26
C LEU A 191 -4.28 -2.48 9.78
N LYS A 192 -4.85 -1.36 10.22
CA LYS A 192 -4.99 -0.90 11.60
C LYS A 192 -5.60 -1.95 12.54
N ARG A 193 -6.64 -2.66 12.10
CA ARG A 193 -7.27 -3.76 12.87
C ARG A 193 -6.35 -4.98 12.94
N VAL A 194 -5.81 -5.44 11.82
CA VAL A 194 -4.89 -6.60 11.80
C VAL A 194 -3.65 -6.35 12.67
N GLU A 195 -3.14 -5.12 12.72
CA GLU A 195 -2.01 -4.76 13.59
C GLU A 195 -2.35 -4.77 15.07
N SER A 196 -3.47 -4.18 15.46
CA SER A 196 -3.85 -4.02 16.87
C SER A 196 -4.49 -5.27 17.49
N GLU A 197 -5.20 -6.08 16.69
CA GLU A 197 -5.91 -7.27 17.16
C GLU A 197 -5.08 -8.55 17.00
N GLU A 198 -4.43 -8.76 15.84
CA GLU A 198 -3.60 -9.94 15.57
C GLU A 198 -2.12 -9.71 15.92
N PHE A 199 -1.44 -8.82 15.17
CA PHE A 199 0.03 -8.75 15.17
C PHE A 199 0.63 -8.29 16.49
N TYR A 200 0.01 -7.36 17.24
CA TYR A 200 0.51 -6.93 18.55
C TYR A 200 0.71 -8.13 19.49
N SER A 201 -0.24 -9.06 19.50
CA SER A 201 -0.18 -10.25 20.34
C SER A 201 0.89 -11.23 19.87
N GLU A 202 1.08 -11.35 18.55
CA GLU A 202 1.99 -12.32 17.93
C GLU A 202 3.45 -11.85 18.01
N LEU A 203 3.70 -10.56 17.78
CA LEU A 203 5.02 -9.94 17.91
C LEU A 203 5.55 -10.08 19.35
N TRP A 204 4.70 -9.87 20.37
CA TRP A 204 5.06 -10.12 21.77
C TRP A 204 5.45 -11.59 22.05
N LYS A 205 4.81 -12.57 21.40
CA LYS A 205 5.17 -14.00 21.53
C LYS A 205 6.54 -14.25 20.87
N LEU A 206 6.71 -13.73 19.65
CA LEU A 206 7.90 -13.86 18.81
C LEU A 206 9.15 -13.28 19.48
N ASP A 207 9.10 -12.02 19.91
CA ASP A 207 10.23 -11.36 20.58
C ASP A 207 10.57 -12.01 21.91
N LYS A 208 9.56 -12.52 22.65
CA LYS A 208 9.78 -13.24 23.90
C LYS A 208 10.47 -14.59 23.69
N ALA A 209 10.10 -15.33 22.65
CA ALA A 209 10.77 -16.57 22.28
C ALA A 209 12.23 -16.31 21.84
N LEU A 210 12.45 -15.28 21.03
CA LEU A 210 13.79 -14.88 20.57
C LEU A 210 14.66 -14.27 21.67
N LEU A 211 14.08 -13.57 22.65
CA LEU A 211 14.79 -13.16 23.87
C LEU A 211 15.24 -14.38 24.69
N GLU A 212 14.35 -15.36 24.92
CA GLU A 212 14.68 -16.57 25.68
C GLU A 212 15.77 -17.42 24.99
N ALA A 213 15.70 -17.52 23.66
CA ALA A 213 16.75 -18.14 22.83
C ALA A 213 18.08 -17.37 22.91
N SER A 214 18.06 -16.04 22.77
CA SER A 214 19.25 -15.19 22.88
C SER A 214 19.91 -15.28 24.27
N ILE A 215 19.11 -15.44 25.33
CA ILE A 215 19.61 -15.70 26.69
C ILE A 215 20.29 -17.08 26.78
N TYR A 216 19.78 -18.11 26.10
CA TYR A 216 20.43 -19.42 26.03
C TYR A 216 21.78 -19.36 25.30
N ASP A 217 21.83 -18.67 24.15
CA ASP A 217 23.08 -18.43 23.41
C ASP A 217 24.09 -17.62 24.26
N TYR A 218 23.63 -16.56 24.92
CA TYR A 218 24.49 -15.78 25.82
C TYR A 218 25.07 -16.63 26.94
N ASN A 219 24.30 -17.54 27.53
CA ASN A 219 24.79 -18.40 28.61
C ASN A 219 25.76 -19.50 28.13
N SER A 220 25.57 -20.02 26.92
CA SER A 220 26.40 -21.10 26.35
C SER A 220 27.67 -20.61 25.64
N ALA A 221 27.68 -19.38 25.13
CA ALA A 221 28.78 -18.83 24.31
C ALA A 221 29.95 -18.19 25.10
N SER A 222 31.06 -18.01 24.38
CA SER A 222 32.26 -17.24 24.77
C SER A 222 32.80 -16.44 23.58
N GLY A 223 33.74 -15.51 23.81
CA GLY A 223 34.26 -14.61 22.76
C GLY A 223 33.19 -13.72 22.15
N GLY A 224 33.38 -13.27 20.92
CA GLY A 224 32.41 -12.48 20.16
C GLY A 224 31.05 -13.15 19.98
N LYS A 225 30.96 -14.49 19.97
CA LYS A 225 29.65 -15.19 19.97
C LYS A 225 28.82 -14.85 21.22
N LYS A 226 29.48 -14.59 22.36
CA LYS A 226 28.81 -14.14 23.60
C LYS A 226 28.40 -12.67 23.53
N GLU A 227 29.19 -11.83 22.87
CA GLU A 227 28.87 -10.41 22.69
C GLU A 227 27.75 -10.21 21.66
N ALA A 228 27.76 -10.97 20.56
CA ALA A 228 26.64 -11.04 19.63
C ALA A 228 25.36 -11.50 20.33
N ALA A 229 25.42 -12.60 21.10
CA ALA A 229 24.27 -13.04 21.88
C ALA A 229 23.82 -12.01 22.95
N ARG A 230 24.75 -11.29 23.60
CA ARG A 230 24.43 -10.17 24.51
C ARG A 230 23.60 -9.10 23.79
N ARG A 231 24.03 -8.68 22.59
CA ARG A 231 23.34 -7.63 21.84
C ARG A 231 22.00 -8.10 21.30
N ASN A 232 21.85 -9.37 20.90
CA ASN A 232 20.54 -9.96 20.61
C ASN A 232 19.62 -9.93 21.85
N VAL A 233 20.12 -10.27 23.05
CA VAL A 233 19.36 -10.12 24.30
C VAL A 233 18.93 -8.66 24.50
N ALA A 234 19.81 -7.68 24.28
CA ALA A 234 19.47 -6.26 24.38
C ALA A 234 18.40 -5.86 23.35
N TYR A 235 18.55 -6.29 22.10
CA TYR A 235 17.66 -6.00 20.97
C TYR A 235 16.20 -6.43 21.21
N PHE A 236 15.97 -7.69 21.61
CA PHE A 236 14.62 -8.16 21.94
C PHE A 236 14.13 -7.66 23.31
N THR A 237 15.03 -7.29 24.24
CA THR A 237 14.64 -6.60 25.48
C THR A 237 14.11 -5.18 25.21
N VAL A 238 14.70 -4.44 24.26
CA VAL A 238 14.18 -3.14 23.82
C VAL A 238 12.80 -3.31 23.18
N ALA A 239 12.64 -4.25 22.24
CA ALA A 239 11.36 -4.54 21.59
C ALA A 239 10.23 -4.83 22.60
N LEU A 240 10.44 -5.78 23.51
CA LEU A 240 9.46 -6.13 24.55
C LEU A 240 9.23 -5.00 25.57
N SER A 241 10.20 -4.10 25.76
CA SER A 241 10.00 -2.92 26.62
C SER A 241 9.07 -1.90 25.95
N LEU A 242 9.17 -1.74 24.62
CA LEU A 242 8.30 -0.88 23.83
C LEU A 242 6.87 -1.45 23.75
N LEU A 243 6.72 -2.77 23.55
CA LEU A 243 5.42 -3.45 23.58
C LEU A 243 4.80 -3.60 24.98
N GLN A 244 5.47 -3.19 26.07
CA GLN A 244 4.96 -3.51 27.40
C GLN A 244 3.68 -2.70 27.73
N PRO A 245 2.56 -3.35 28.09
CA PRO A 245 1.39 -2.66 28.67
C PRO A 245 1.78 -1.92 29.94
N GLU A 246 1.05 -0.86 30.32
CA GLU A 246 1.26 -0.24 31.64
C GLU A 246 1.03 -1.27 32.77
N GLU A 247 1.70 -1.09 33.92
CA GLU A 247 1.59 -2.02 35.07
C GLU A 247 0.16 -2.21 35.59
N ASN A 248 -0.76 -1.31 35.23
CA ASN A 248 -2.18 -1.35 35.57
C ASN A 248 -3.04 -2.21 34.60
N GLN A 249 -2.50 -2.62 33.44
CA GLN A 249 -3.24 -3.31 32.36
C GLN A 249 -3.16 -4.85 32.41
N ILE A 250 -1.96 -5.47 32.44
CA ILE A 250 -1.81 -6.94 32.24
C ILE A 250 -0.89 -7.62 33.27
N LYS A 251 -1.21 -8.88 33.60
CA LYS A 251 -0.48 -9.76 34.55
C LYS A 251 0.85 -10.35 34.02
N SER A 252 1.23 -10.07 32.78
CA SER A 252 2.32 -10.74 32.06
C SER A 252 3.53 -9.83 31.90
N GLN A 253 4.32 -9.69 32.97
CA GLN A 253 5.60 -8.98 32.93
C GLN A 253 6.73 -9.94 32.52
N PHE A 254 7.60 -9.50 31.60
CA PHE A 254 8.95 -10.04 31.47
C PHE A 254 9.90 -9.27 32.39
N LYS A 255 11.16 -9.71 32.54
CA LYS A 255 12.17 -8.96 33.32
C LYS A 255 13.37 -8.64 32.43
N VAL A 256 13.69 -7.36 32.30
CA VAL A 256 14.96 -6.85 31.76
C VAL A 256 16.15 -7.61 32.39
N PRO A 257 16.99 -8.30 31.60
CA PRO A 257 18.15 -9.01 32.13
C PRO A 257 19.22 -8.01 32.60
N GLU A 258 19.65 -8.14 33.86
CA GLU A 258 20.53 -7.17 34.53
C GLU A 258 21.84 -6.89 33.78
N PHE A 259 22.32 -7.83 32.96
CA PHE A 259 23.57 -7.68 32.22
C PHE A 259 23.46 -6.84 30.93
N VAL A 260 22.26 -6.60 30.38
CA VAL A 260 22.04 -5.68 29.25
C VAL A 260 21.35 -4.37 29.65
N LYS A 261 20.93 -4.28 30.92
CA LYS A 261 20.03 -3.23 31.42
C LYS A 261 20.47 -1.81 31.07
N ASP A 262 21.74 -1.46 31.31
CA ASP A 262 22.23 -0.09 31.09
C ASP A 262 22.18 0.33 29.61
N ASP A 263 22.47 -0.59 28.67
CA ASP A 263 22.35 -0.36 27.23
C ASP A 263 20.87 -0.19 26.82
N VAL A 264 19.98 -1.02 27.36
CA VAL A 264 18.54 -1.00 27.09
C VAL A 264 17.88 0.28 27.62
N GLU A 265 18.18 0.69 28.85
CA GLU A 265 17.68 1.95 29.43
C GLU A 265 18.20 3.18 28.66
N ALA A 266 19.42 3.12 28.11
CA ALA A 266 19.96 4.17 27.25
C ALA A 266 19.32 4.21 25.85
N GLU A 267 19.10 3.06 25.22
CA GLU A 267 18.47 2.94 23.89
C GLU A 267 17.02 3.45 23.92
N LEU A 268 16.23 3.00 24.91
CA LEU A 268 14.86 3.47 25.14
C LEU A 268 14.80 4.99 25.40
N ALA A 269 15.79 5.55 26.10
CA ALA A 269 15.88 6.99 26.35
C ALA A 269 16.21 7.81 25.10
N LEU A 270 16.82 7.22 24.06
CA LEU A 270 17.01 7.85 22.75
C LEU A 270 15.72 7.76 21.91
N ILE A 271 15.09 6.58 21.89
CA ILE A 271 13.81 6.33 21.22
C ILE A 271 12.74 7.30 21.71
N GLU A 272 12.50 7.43 23.02
CA GLU A 272 11.51 8.36 23.58
C GLU A 272 11.91 9.85 23.50
N ALA A 273 13.16 10.17 23.14
CA ALA A 273 13.62 11.54 23.00
C ALA A 273 13.39 12.11 21.59
N HIS A 274 13.29 11.27 20.56
CA HIS A 274 12.98 11.63 19.16
C HIS A 274 13.90 12.70 18.52
N LYS A 275 15.16 12.82 18.95
CA LYS A 275 16.04 13.98 18.63
C LYS A 275 16.67 13.98 17.23
N GLY A 276 16.39 12.99 16.40
CA GLY A 276 17.09 12.79 15.13
C GLY A 276 18.31 11.88 15.31
N PHE A 277 19.38 12.14 14.55
CA PHE A 277 20.59 11.32 14.54
C PHE A 277 21.39 11.41 15.85
N GLU A 278 21.46 10.27 16.57
CA GLU A 278 22.37 10.02 17.71
C GLU A 278 22.96 8.61 17.56
N ALA A 279 24.03 8.29 18.29
CA ALA A 279 24.69 6.97 18.20
C ALA A 279 24.02 5.92 19.12
N SER A 280 23.66 4.76 18.57
CA SER A 280 23.04 3.67 19.34
C SER A 280 24.02 3.05 20.36
N PRO A 281 23.65 2.95 21.65
CA PRO A 281 24.46 2.26 22.66
C PRO A 281 24.65 0.78 22.37
N ILE A 282 23.74 0.12 21.64
CA ILE A 282 23.84 -1.32 21.29
C ILE A 282 24.64 -1.52 19.98
N PHE A 283 24.34 -0.73 18.94
CA PHE A 283 24.81 -0.99 17.57
C PHE A 283 25.98 -0.12 17.08
N LYS A 284 26.41 0.88 17.87
CA LYS A 284 27.62 1.70 17.64
C LYS A 284 27.63 2.49 16.31
N TYR A 285 26.46 2.72 15.74
CA TYR A 285 26.25 3.59 14.58
C TYR A 285 25.16 4.61 14.85
N ASN A 286 25.07 5.65 14.01
CA ASN A 286 24.02 6.67 14.11
C ASN A 286 22.68 6.16 13.56
N GLU A 287 21.58 6.47 14.26
CA GLU A 287 20.21 6.15 13.85
C GLU A 287 19.30 7.38 14.01
N ASP A 288 18.35 7.57 13.09
CA ASP A 288 17.40 8.69 13.11
C ASP A 288 16.24 8.42 14.09
N TYR A 289 16.46 8.73 15.37
CA TYR A 289 15.45 8.55 16.42
C TYR A 289 14.17 9.39 16.18
N SER A 290 14.14 10.34 15.24
CA SER A 290 12.91 11.04 14.84
C SER A 290 11.92 10.13 14.07
N GLN A 291 12.37 8.99 13.54
CA GLN A 291 11.48 8.03 12.86
C GLN A 291 10.54 7.31 13.83
N TYR A 292 10.88 7.25 15.12
CA TYR A 292 10.15 6.54 16.17
C TYR A 292 9.00 7.35 16.78
N VAL A 293 8.77 8.59 16.34
CA VAL A 293 7.58 9.39 16.69
C VAL A 293 6.34 8.71 16.11
N PRO A 294 5.34 8.26 16.88
CA PRO A 294 4.09 7.79 16.31
C PRO A 294 3.39 8.93 15.55
N ARG A 295 2.92 8.65 14.34
CA ARG A 295 2.20 9.58 13.45
C ARG A 295 1.08 8.79 12.79
N GLY A 296 -0.03 9.44 12.45
CA GLY A 296 -1.17 8.78 11.84
C GLY A 296 -1.96 7.80 12.72
N HIS A 297 -2.39 6.62 12.24
CA HIS A 297 -3.23 5.73 13.06
C HIS A 297 -2.51 5.16 14.26
N TYR A 298 -1.18 5.17 14.25
CA TYR A 298 -0.40 4.90 15.44
C TYR A 298 -0.49 5.99 16.52
N THR A 299 -1.26 7.07 16.31
CA THR A 299 -1.70 8.02 17.35
C THR A 299 -3.14 7.76 17.84
N ASN A 300 -3.87 6.79 17.27
CA ASN A 300 -5.27 6.51 17.62
C ASN A 300 -5.41 5.60 18.85
N SER A 301 -4.37 4.84 19.22
CA SER A 301 -4.37 4.08 20.47
C SER A 301 -2.97 3.77 21.01
N GLU A 302 -2.87 3.56 22.33
CA GLU A 302 -1.64 3.14 23.02
C GLU A 302 -1.07 1.81 22.46
N ILE A 303 -1.94 0.90 22.00
CA ILE A 303 -1.54 -0.36 21.36
C ILE A 303 -0.80 -0.06 20.05
N LEU A 304 -1.37 0.81 19.22
CA LEU A 304 -0.76 1.19 17.94
C LEU A 304 0.51 2.05 18.14
N GLU A 305 0.55 2.98 19.11
CA GLU A 305 1.77 3.74 19.46
C GLU A 305 2.96 2.82 19.78
N LYS A 306 2.72 1.75 20.55
CA LYS A 306 3.73 0.78 20.96
C LYS A 306 4.10 -0.20 19.85
N TYR A 307 3.12 -0.64 19.07
CA TYR A 307 3.36 -1.45 17.86
C TYR A 307 4.27 -0.70 16.89
N PHE A 308 3.97 0.58 16.62
CA PHE A 308 4.76 1.46 15.77
C PHE A 308 6.21 1.57 16.22
N LYS A 309 6.46 1.91 17.49
CA LYS A 309 7.84 2.03 18.01
C LYS A 309 8.62 0.72 17.88
N THR A 310 7.96 -0.42 18.08
CA THR A 310 8.59 -1.74 18.04
C THR A 310 8.87 -2.23 16.61
N MET A 311 7.91 -2.09 15.70
CA MET A 311 8.13 -2.47 14.30
C MET A 311 9.03 -1.46 13.57
N MET A 312 9.08 -0.18 13.99
CA MET A 312 10.16 0.74 13.62
C MET A 312 11.51 0.20 14.05
N TRP A 313 11.67 -0.24 15.31
CA TRP A 313 12.91 -0.84 15.80
C TRP A 313 13.32 -2.07 14.97
N HIS A 314 12.40 -2.98 14.65
CA HIS A 314 12.71 -4.17 13.84
C HIS A 314 12.93 -3.91 12.34
N GLY A 315 12.32 -2.84 11.79
CA GLY A 315 12.51 -2.44 10.41
C GLY A 315 13.74 -1.54 10.19
N ARG A 316 14.15 -0.77 11.20
CA ARG A 316 15.21 0.25 11.07
C ARG A 316 16.58 -0.16 11.57
N ILE A 317 16.66 -1.00 12.60
CA ILE A 317 17.95 -1.53 13.04
C ILE A 317 18.48 -2.54 12.02
N SER A 318 19.63 -2.21 11.44
CA SER A 318 20.43 -3.08 10.59
C SER A 318 21.52 -3.77 11.41
N MET A 319 21.82 -5.01 11.08
CA MET A 319 23.07 -5.68 11.45
C MET A 319 23.92 -5.75 10.19
N PHE A 320 24.84 -4.79 10.03
CA PHE A 320 25.57 -4.58 8.79
C PHE A 320 26.59 -5.71 8.51
N LEU A 321 26.69 -6.08 7.24
CA LEU A 321 27.64 -7.09 6.74
C LEU A 321 29.05 -6.49 6.55
N GLN A 322 29.13 -5.17 6.38
CA GLN A 322 30.35 -4.39 6.11
C GLN A 322 30.54 -3.29 7.17
N SER A 323 31.77 -2.91 7.45
CA SER A 323 32.08 -1.91 8.49
C SER A 323 31.85 -0.46 8.06
N ASP A 324 31.73 -0.18 6.76
CA ASP A 324 31.62 1.18 6.22
C ASP A 324 30.46 2.01 6.76
N MET A 325 29.36 1.37 7.20
CA MET A 325 28.21 2.04 7.84
C MET A 325 28.35 2.21 9.36
N ILE A 326 29.30 1.50 9.99
CA ILE A 326 29.54 1.54 11.42
C ILE A 326 30.49 2.71 11.72
N THR A 327 30.07 3.62 12.60
CA THR A 327 30.89 4.78 12.94
C THR A 327 31.92 4.40 14.01
N GLU A 328 33.13 4.07 13.58
CA GLU A 328 34.29 4.33 14.44
C GLU A 328 34.30 5.82 14.78
N GLU A 329 34.19 6.15 16.08
CA GLU A 329 34.69 7.44 16.55
C GLU A 329 36.17 7.57 16.19
N GLU A 330 36.69 8.79 15.99
CA GLU A 330 38.14 9.07 15.96
C GLU A 330 38.79 8.89 17.35
N SER A 331 38.54 7.74 17.97
CA SER A 331 39.17 7.30 19.21
C SER A 331 40.66 7.09 18.96
N THR A 332 41.50 7.70 19.81
CA THR A 332 42.93 7.82 19.55
C THR A 332 43.61 6.45 19.54
N ALA A 333 44.10 6.04 18.38
CA ALA A 333 44.58 4.69 18.05
C ALA A 333 45.93 4.27 18.71
N GLU A 334 46.07 4.45 20.03
CA GLU A 334 47.29 4.10 20.79
C GLU A 334 47.08 3.18 22.02
N GLU A 335 45.86 2.93 22.52
CA GLU A 335 45.65 2.18 23.79
C GLU A 335 44.66 0.99 23.78
N LEU A 336 44.16 0.51 22.63
CA LEU A 336 43.39 -0.76 22.56
C LEU A 336 44.22 -1.93 22.00
N ALA A 337 44.10 -3.10 22.65
CA ALA A 337 45.02 -4.21 22.48
C ALA A 337 44.60 -5.18 21.35
N ALA A 338 45.49 -5.39 20.39
CA ALA A 338 45.29 -6.13 19.13
C ALA A 338 45.16 -7.67 19.26
N GLU A 339 44.47 -8.16 20.29
CA GLU A 339 44.19 -9.58 20.51
C GLU A 339 42.73 -9.86 21.00
N TYR A 340 41.95 -8.82 21.34
CA TYR A 340 40.61 -8.98 21.92
C TYR A 340 39.49 -8.08 21.34
N GLN A 341 39.80 -7.22 20.38
CA GLN A 341 38.80 -6.42 19.69
C GLN A 341 38.38 -7.15 18.41
N GLU A 342 37.37 -8.02 18.53
CA GLU A 342 36.63 -8.50 17.35
C GLU A 342 35.87 -7.32 16.75
N ASN A 343 36.06 -7.08 15.44
CA ASN A 343 35.48 -5.92 14.77
C ASN A 343 33.94 -5.90 14.86
N GLU A 344 33.35 -4.71 14.89
CA GLU A 344 31.90 -4.51 15.09
C GLU A 344 31.04 -5.16 13.99
N GLU A 345 31.46 -5.14 12.72
CA GLU A 345 30.73 -5.77 11.61
C GLU A 345 30.64 -7.30 11.78
N ARG A 346 31.63 -7.91 12.42
CA ARG A 346 31.62 -9.35 12.71
C ARG A 346 30.62 -9.66 13.81
N ILE A 347 30.58 -8.83 14.87
CA ILE A 347 29.59 -8.95 15.94
C ILE A 347 28.18 -8.74 15.42
N GLN A 348 27.97 -7.84 14.44
CA GLN A 348 26.67 -7.65 13.78
C GLN A 348 26.30 -8.83 12.87
N THR A 349 27.22 -9.30 12.02
CA THR A 349 27.01 -10.49 11.18
C THR A 349 26.67 -11.73 12.04
N MET A 350 27.35 -11.91 13.18
CA MET A 350 27.10 -13.01 14.10
C MET A 350 25.80 -12.87 14.90
N GLN A 351 25.31 -11.66 15.18
CA GLN A 351 23.97 -11.42 15.73
C GLN A 351 22.89 -11.95 14.79
N ALA A 352 22.98 -11.56 13.52
CA ALA A 352 22.04 -11.94 12.46
C ALA A 352 22.00 -13.46 12.24
N PHE A 353 23.16 -14.13 12.19
CA PHE A 353 23.21 -15.59 12.12
C PHE A 353 22.62 -16.29 13.35
N LEU A 354 22.83 -15.76 14.56
CA LEU A 354 22.21 -16.31 15.77
C LEU A 354 20.68 -16.17 15.75
N ILE A 355 20.13 -15.04 15.30
CA ILE A 355 18.67 -14.87 15.15
C ILE A 355 18.12 -15.87 14.12
N SER A 356 18.76 -15.94 12.96
CA SER A 356 18.33 -16.76 11.83
C SER A 356 18.44 -18.26 12.10
N ASP A 357 19.41 -18.68 12.91
CA ASP A 357 19.55 -20.08 13.35
C ASP A 357 18.47 -20.48 14.36
N ASN A 358 18.11 -19.61 15.31
CA ASN A 358 17.01 -19.86 16.22
C ASN A 358 15.65 -19.85 15.49
N PHE A 359 15.45 -18.92 14.55
CA PHE A 359 14.28 -18.84 13.67
C PHE A 359 14.08 -20.11 12.82
N ASP A 360 15.13 -20.63 12.18
CA ASP A 360 15.00 -21.82 11.33
C ASP A 360 15.00 -23.15 12.12
N ARG A 361 15.34 -23.14 13.42
CA ARG A 361 15.22 -24.31 14.30
C ARG A 361 13.86 -24.44 14.99
N ASP A 362 13.26 -23.34 15.44
CA ASP A 362 11.94 -23.38 16.10
C ASP A 362 10.82 -23.07 15.11
N LYS A 363 9.99 -24.09 14.83
CA LYS A 363 8.84 -23.98 13.92
C LYS A 363 7.85 -22.89 14.35
N ASN A 364 7.65 -22.69 15.65
CA ASN A 364 6.73 -21.68 16.16
C ASN A 364 7.27 -20.27 15.92
N ILE A 365 8.56 -20.01 16.20
CA ILE A 365 9.22 -18.72 15.93
C ILE A 365 9.09 -18.37 14.44
N ARG A 366 9.34 -19.35 13.56
CA ARG A 366 9.17 -19.20 12.12
C ARG A 366 7.73 -18.86 11.75
N GLU A 367 6.74 -19.61 12.24
CA GLU A 367 5.33 -19.40 11.90
C GLU A 367 4.78 -18.06 12.42
N SER A 368 5.16 -17.63 13.63
CA SER A 368 4.84 -16.31 14.17
C SER A 368 5.44 -15.17 13.30
N TRP A 369 6.67 -15.34 12.81
CA TRP A 369 7.30 -14.35 11.92
C TRP A 369 6.67 -14.35 10.53
N ASP A 370 6.47 -15.53 9.92
CA ASP A 370 5.83 -15.68 8.60
C ASP A 370 4.42 -15.09 8.60
N ARG A 371 3.65 -15.26 9.70
CA ARG A 371 2.31 -14.67 9.89
C ARG A 371 2.31 -13.15 9.74
N ILE A 372 3.23 -12.47 10.43
CA ILE A 372 3.33 -11.00 10.39
C ILE A 372 3.92 -10.55 9.04
N TYR A 373 5.00 -11.19 8.60
CA TYR A 373 5.77 -10.76 7.44
C TYR A 373 5.04 -10.98 6.10
N TYR A 374 4.34 -12.11 5.93
CA TYR A 374 3.61 -12.42 4.70
C TYR A 374 2.44 -11.47 4.47
N VAL A 375 1.63 -11.21 5.50
CA VAL A 375 0.46 -10.30 5.38
C VAL A 375 0.91 -8.85 5.18
N THR A 376 1.90 -8.36 5.93
CA THR A 376 2.46 -7.01 5.67
C THR A 376 3.14 -6.90 4.31
N ALA A 377 3.69 -7.99 3.77
CA ALA A 377 4.18 -8.04 2.39
C ALA A 377 3.08 -8.08 1.33
N PHE A 378 1.87 -8.52 1.65
CA PHE A 378 0.71 -8.43 0.75
C PHE A 378 0.21 -6.98 0.61
N TYR A 379 0.23 -6.19 1.68
CA TYR A 379 -0.06 -4.76 1.62
C TYR A 379 1.00 -3.98 0.83
N VAL A 380 2.28 -4.04 1.26
CA VAL A 380 3.31 -3.06 0.84
C VAL A 380 4.49 -3.69 0.06
N GLY A 381 4.52 -5.01 -0.05
CA GLY A 381 5.64 -5.75 -0.66
C GLY A 381 6.70 -6.19 0.34
N PHE A 382 7.70 -6.91 -0.18
CA PHE A 382 8.81 -7.46 0.59
C PHE A 382 9.91 -6.40 0.83
N SER A 383 10.75 -6.62 1.83
CA SER A 383 11.99 -5.85 1.99
C SER A 383 13.01 -6.25 0.91
N ASP A 384 13.86 -5.31 0.52
CA ASP A 384 15.05 -5.52 -0.31
C ASP A 384 16.37 -5.53 0.50
N ASP A 385 16.26 -5.48 1.84
CA ASP A 385 17.33 -5.88 2.77
C ASP A 385 17.36 -7.41 2.96
N LEU A 386 18.44 -7.94 3.56
CA LEU A 386 18.54 -9.38 3.87
C LEU A 386 17.76 -9.72 5.14
N GLY A 387 17.09 -10.87 5.18
CA GLY A 387 16.29 -11.31 6.32
C GLY A 387 16.70 -12.67 6.90
N PRO A 388 15.86 -13.24 7.78
CA PRO A 388 16.10 -14.54 8.42
C PRO A 388 16.23 -15.71 7.44
N TYR A 389 15.55 -15.65 6.28
CA TYR A 389 15.57 -16.71 5.28
C TYR A 389 16.91 -16.76 4.51
N GLU A 390 17.46 -15.60 4.14
CA GLU A 390 18.72 -15.49 3.40
C GLU A 390 19.89 -15.96 4.28
N TYR A 391 19.90 -15.55 5.55
CA TYR A 391 20.90 -15.99 6.54
C TYR A 391 20.74 -17.47 6.93
N ALA A 392 19.51 -17.99 7.06
CA ALA A 392 19.30 -19.43 7.25
C ALA A 392 19.76 -20.27 6.04
N THR A 393 19.55 -19.76 4.82
CA THR A 393 20.00 -20.41 3.58
C THR A 393 21.53 -20.45 3.47
N ALA A 394 22.22 -19.37 3.86
CA ALA A 394 23.68 -19.36 3.99
C ALA A 394 24.19 -20.37 5.05
N LEU A 395 23.53 -20.49 6.21
CA LEU A 395 23.87 -21.52 7.21
C LEU A 395 23.71 -22.95 6.66
N ASP A 396 22.59 -23.23 5.97
CA ASP A 396 22.36 -24.55 5.34
C ASP A 396 23.36 -24.85 4.21
N THR A 397 23.84 -23.82 3.50
CA THR A 397 24.81 -23.98 2.42
C THR A 397 26.23 -24.26 2.92
N VAL A 398 26.65 -23.62 4.02
CA VAL A 398 27.99 -23.79 4.61
C VAL A 398 28.09 -25.03 5.51
N PHE A 399 27.09 -25.28 6.37
CA PHE A 399 27.14 -26.37 7.37
C PHE A 399 26.26 -27.58 7.03
N GLY A 400 25.29 -27.43 6.12
CA GLY A 400 24.24 -28.42 5.90
C GLY A 400 23.20 -28.46 7.03
N ASN A 401 22.21 -29.34 6.86
CA ASN A 401 21.02 -29.40 7.73
C ASN A 401 21.32 -29.78 9.20
N ASP A 402 22.49 -30.39 9.50
CA ASP A 402 22.92 -30.65 10.88
C ASP A 402 23.81 -29.52 11.41
N ARG A 403 23.15 -28.44 11.82
CA ARG A 403 23.78 -27.26 12.41
C ARG A 403 24.26 -27.47 13.86
N SER A 404 24.47 -28.70 14.34
CA SER A 404 25.04 -28.94 15.68
C SER A 404 26.50 -28.47 15.83
N GLY A 405 27.20 -28.25 14.71
CA GLY A 405 28.61 -27.82 14.66
C GLY A 405 28.88 -26.36 14.28
N VAL A 406 27.87 -25.48 14.19
CA VAL A 406 28.03 -24.09 13.68
C VAL A 406 29.11 -23.31 14.44
N SER A 407 30.17 -22.95 13.70
CA SER A 407 31.27 -22.10 14.15
C SER A 407 31.17 -20.69 13.53
N PHE A 408 31.70 -19.70 14.23
CA PHE A 408 31.88 -18.33 13.73
C PHE A 408 33.35 -17.90 13.80
N ASP A 409 34.25 -18.85 13.52
CA ASP A 409 35.66 -18.56 13.27
C ASP A 409 35.87 -17.83 11.93
N ASN A 410 37.11 -17.41 11.67
CA ASN A 410 37.46 -16.59 10.51
C ASN A 410 37.24 -17.28 9.15
N GLU A 411 37.26 -18.60 9.10
CA GLU A 411 37.09 -19.38 7.87
C GLU A 411 35.59 -19.54 7.60
N SER A 412 34.87 -20.05 8.61
CA SER A 412 33.41 -20.21 8.59
C SER A 412 32.67 -18.90 8.31
N LEU A 413 33.05 -17.81 8.96
CA LEU A 413 32.41 -16.50 8.79
C LEU A 413 32.69 -15.90 7.39
N ALA A 414 33.85 -16.16 6.81
CA ALA A 414 34.18 -15.70 5.45
C ALA A 414 33.40 -16.48 4.38
N GLU A 415 33.20 -17.79 4.55
CA GLU A 415 32.33 -18.59 3.68
C GLU A 415 30.87 -18.12 3.77
N LEU A 416 30.36 -17.90 4.99
CA LEU A 416 29.02 -17.35 5.22
C LEU A 416 28.79 -15.97 4.57
N ILE A 417 29.74 -15.05 4.69
CA ILE A 417 29.67 -13.73 4.02
C ILE A 417 29.70 -13.92 2.49
N THR A 418 30.52 -14.85 1.97
CA THR A 418 30.59 -15.16 0.54
C THR A 418 29.28 -15.73 -0.02
N GLU A 419 28.46 -16.38 0.80
CA GLU A 419 27.09 -16.79 0.43
C GLU A 419 26.12 -15.59 0.40
N LEU A 420 26.19 -14.69 1.40
CA LEU A 420 25.34 -13.49 1.47
C LEU A 420 25.68 -12.44 0.39
N ASP A 421 26.93 -12.37 -0.05
CA ASP A 421 27.37 -11.49 -1.14
C ASP A 421 26.70 -11.80 -2.49
N LYS A 422 26.11 -13.00 -2.65
CA LYS A 422 25.41 -13.43 -3.88
C LYS A 422 24.03 -12.79 -4.06
N TYR A 423 23.43 -12.32 -2.98
CA TYR A 423 22.13 -11.64 -3.00
C TYR A 423 22.30 -10.20 -3.49
N GLU A 424 21.25 -9.61 -4.07
CA GLU A 424 21.26 -8.19 -4.43
C GLU A 424 21.38 -7.32 -3.16
N SER A 425 21.96 -6.13 -3.32
CA SER A 425 22.03 -5.11 -2.27
C SER A 425 20.78 -4.20 -2.34
N PRO A 426 20.34 -3.60 -1.21
CA PRO A 426 19.11 -2.82 -1.17
C PRO A 426 19.15 -1.64 -2.15
N LYS A 427 18.05 -1.40 -2.85
CA LYS A 427 17.88 -0.39 -3.90
C LYS A 427 17.47 0.96 -3.33
N ILE A 428 17.03 1.01 -2.07
CA ILE A 428 16.68 2.21 -1.33
C ILE A 428 17.54 2.27 -0.05
N TYR A 429 18.21 3.39 0.20
CA TYR A 429 19.00 3.57 1.42
C TYR A 429 18.11 4.08 2.57
N GLY A 430 17.81 3.21 3.54
CA GLY A 430 16.95 3.50 4.70
C GLY A 430 17.48 4.52 5.72
N GLY A 431 18.60 5.21 5.47
CA GLY A 431 19.12 6.30 6.30
C GLY A 431 19.76 5.89 7.64
N THR A 432 19.97 4.60 7.88
CA THR A 432 20.64 4.07 9.09
C THR A 432 22.15 3.98 8.88
N GLY A 433 22.93 4.27 9.92
CA GLY A 433 24.38 4.21 9.89
C GLY A 433 25.05 5.52 9.45
N LYS A 434 26.22 5.40 8.83
CA LYS A 434 27.01 6.53 8.32
C LYS A 434 26.30 7.22 7.14
N LEU A 435 25.95 8.49 7.33
CA LEU A 435 25.37 9.31 6.26
C LEU A 435 26.37 9.57 5.12
N ILE A 436 26.30 8.74 4.07
CA ILE A 436 27.06 8.95 2.82
C ILE A 436 26.34 10.02 1.96
N PRO A 437 27.05 11.06 1.47
CA PRO A 437 26.44 12.04 0.57
C PRO A 437 25.95 11.41 -0.73
N ALA A 438 24.65 11.55 -1.01
CA ALA A 438 24.02 11.00 -2.20
C ALA A 438 24.61 11.59 -3.49
N GLY A 439 25.15 10.72 -4.35
CA GLY A 439 25.71 11.08 -5.64
C GLY A 439 25.79 9.87 -6.58
N PRO A 440 25.75 10.06 -7.91
CA PRO A 440 25.72 8.95 -8.87
C PRO A 440 27.05 8.17 -8.98
N GLU A 441 28.11 8.63 -8.31
CA GLU A 441 29.39 7.93 -8.21
C GLU A 441 29.50 7.12 -6.90
N THR A 442 28.81 7.55 -5.83
CA THR A 442 28.78 6.90 -4.50
C THR A 442 27.56 6.01 -4.28
N GLU A 443 26.56 6.02 -5.17
CA GLU A 443 25.27 5.35 -4.96
C GLU A 443 25.42 3.83 -4.73
N ASN A 444 26.14 3.14 -5.63
CA ASN A 444 26.35 1.70 -5.51
C ASN A 444 27.21 1.36 -4.27
N GLU A 445 28.25 2.15 -3.98
CA GLU A 445 29.08 1.99 -2.78
C GLU A 445 28.24 2.15 -1.50
N THR A 446 27.23 3.03 -1.53
CA THR A 446 26.28 3.23 -0.43
C THR A 446 25.37 2.02 -0.23
N PHE A 447 24.89 1.39 -1.30
CA PHE A 447 24.02 0.21 -1.21
C PHE A 447 24.77 -1.05 -0.75
N GLU A 448 26.00 -1.28 -1.26
CA GLU A 448 26.85 -2.37 -0.78
C GLU A 448 27.20 -2.19 0.71
N ALA A 449 27.59 -0.98 1.13
CA ALA A 449 27.86 -0.68 2.53
C ALA A 449 26.61 -0.76 3.43
N ALA A 450 25.41 -0.46 2.89
CA ALA A 450 24.14 -0.58 3.59
C ALA A 450 23.66 -2.03 3.76
N LYS A 451 24.25 -2.99 3.02
CA LYS A 451 23.85 -4.40 3.04
C LYS A 451 24.01 -4.99 4.44
N GLY A 452 22.93 -5.55 4.96
CA GLY A 452 22.84 -6.06 6.32
C GLY A 452 21.55 -6.84 6.54
N PHE A 453 21.47 -7.48 7.71
CA PHE A 453 20.26 -8.15 8.17
C PHE A 453 19.29 -7.14 8.80
N ARG A 454 18.00 -7.31 8.51
CA ARG A 454 16.89 -6.66 9.25
C ARG A 454 15.84 -7.69 9.62
N PHE A 455 15.34 -7.63 10.85
CA PHE A 455 14.36 -8.61 11.32
C PHE A 455 12.97 -8.42 10.68
N MET A 456 12.55 -7.18 10.46
CA MET A 456 11.29 -6.82 9.77
C MET A 456 11.53 -5.65 8.79
N GLY A 457 12.61 -5.73 7.99
CA GLY A 457 13.14 -4.62 7.17
C GLY A 457 12.11 -3.80 6.39
N GLN A 458 12.35 -2.49 6.24
CA GLN A 458 11.42 -1.61 5.52
C GLN A 458 11.24 -2.06 4.05
N ARG A 459 10.09 -1.74 3.44
CA ARG A 459 9.64 -2.35 2.17
C ARG A 459 10.10 -1.57 0.94
N TYR A 460 10.41 -2.28 -0.15
CA TYR A 460 10.76 -1.66 -1.43
C TYR A 460 9.52 -1.07 -2.12
N ILE A 461 9.37 0.26 -2.03
CA ILE A 461 8.31 1.00 -2.72
C ILE A 461 8.86 1.82 -3.91
N PRO A 462 8.24 1.70 -5.11
CA PRO A 462 8.81 2.17 -6.38
C PRO A 462 8.95 3.69 -6.46
N ASP A 463 8.05 4.41 -5.81
CA ASP A 463 8.01 5.86 -5.78
C ASP A 463 9.12 6.45 -4.89
N SER A 464 9.47 5.81 -3.76
CA SER A 464 10.68 6.17 -3.00
C SER A 464 11.95 5.88 -3.78
N TYR A 465 12.01 4.78 -4.54
CA TYR A 465 13.12 4.52 -5.47
C TYR A 465 13.22 5.59 -6.57
N ILE A 466 12.09 6.00 -7.16
CA ILE A 466 12.02 7.10 -8.12
C ILE A 466 12.49 8.43 -7.49
N LEU A 467 12.03 8.78 -6.29
CA LEU A 467 12.42 10.00 -5.59
C LEU A 467 13.90 9.97 -5.18
N GLN A 468 14.46 8.83 -4.79
CA GLN A 468 15.90 8.69 -4.53
C GLN A 468 16.72 8.88 -5.82
N LYS A 469 16.31 8.25 -6.93
CA LYS A 469 17.01 8.31 -8.22
C LYS A 469 16.88 9.67 -8.92
N LEU A 470 15.75 10.37 -8.80
CA LEU A 470 15.53 11.64 -9.50
C LEU A 470 15.68 12.87 -8.60
N ASN A 471 15.55 12.72 -7.27
CA ASN A 471 15.18 13.75 -6.28
C ASN A 471 13.69 14.16 -6.44
N PRO A 472 13.11 14.86 -5.45
CA PRO A 472 11.82 15.56 -5.60
C PRO A 472 11.83 16.54 -6.80
N PRO A 473 10.66 16.96 -7.33
CA PRO A 473 9.29 16.86 -6.78
C PRO A 473 8.58 15.53 -7.07
N ALA A 474 7.44 15.30 -6.41
CA ALA A 474 6.55 14.14 -6.59
C ALA A 474 6.07 13.93 -8.03
N LEU A 475 6.03 14.99 -8.84
CA LEU A 475 5.74 14.93 -10.28
C LEU A 475 6.61 13.92 -11.05
N ASN A 476 7.82 13.61 -10.56
CA ASN A 476 8.69 12.58 -11.12
C ASN A 476 8.06 11.18 -11.12
N ILE A 477 7.20 10.87 -10.14
CA ILE A 477 6.45 9.61 -10.04
C ILE A 477 5.35 9.59 -11.11
N MET A 478 4.52 10.62 -11.15
CA MET A 478 3.41 10.74 -12.11
C MET A 478 3.90 10.75 -13.57
N SER A 479 5.08 11.31 -13.81
CA SER A 479 5.81 11.26 -15.07
C SER A 479 6.10 9.83 -15.53
N LEU A 480 6.61 8.97 -14.63
CA LEU A 480 6.96 7.58 -14.90
C LEU A 480 5.75 6.63 -14.90
N LEU A 481 4.67 6.99 -14.20
CA LEU A 481 3.35 6.36 -14.38
C LEU A 481 2.74 6.66 -15.77
N GLY A 482 3.32 7.62 -16.52
CA GLY A 482 3.06 7.86 -17.93
C GLY A 482 2.71 9.32 -18.29
N SER A 483 2.41 10.16 -17.30
CA SER A 483 1.84 11.49 -17.51
C SER A 483 2.73 12.40 -18.37
N GLU A 484 2.25 12.73 -19.57
CA GLU A 484 2.85 13.79 -20.41
C GLU A 484 2.73 15.14 -19.72
N ARG A 485 1.62 15.37 -18.99
CA ARG A 485 1.37 16.63 -18.31
C ARG A 485 2.34 16.89 -17.15
N ALA A 486 2.69 15.85 -16.38
CA ALA A 486 3.75 15.94 -15.39
C ALA A 486 5.13 16.25 -16.03
N ARG A 487 5.42 15.64 -17.19
CA ARG A 487 6.66 15.93 -17.97
C ARG A 487 6.73 17.36 -18.48
N GLU A 488 5.60 17.96 -18.87
CA GLU A 488 5.55 19.40 -19.18
C GLU A 488 5.84 20.28 -17.95
N HIS A 489 5.28 19.95 -16.77
CA HIS A 489 5.48 20.73 -15.55
C HIS A 489 6.91 20.63 -15.01
N LEU A 490 7.48 19.42 -14.93
CA LEU A 490 8.89 19.20 -14.56
C LEU A 490 9.86 19.99 -15.45
N LYS A 491 9.50 20.17 -16.73
CA LYS A 491 10.25 20.99 -17.67
C LYS A 491 10.06 22.49 -17.45
N ASN A 492 8.84 22.94 -17.20
CA ASN A 492 8.56 24.35 -16.90
C ASN A 492 9.27 24.80 -15.61
N MET A 493 9.36 23.91 -14.61
CA MET A 493 10.13 24.10 -13.37
C MET A 493 11.66 24.01 -13.57
N GLY A 494 12.13 23.59 -14.75
CA GLY A 494 13.54 23.43 -15.08
C GLY A 494 14.22 22.17 -14.51
N VAL A 495 13.50 21.33 -13.75
CA VAL A 495 14.00 20.10 -13.12
C VAL A 495 14.53 19.12 -14.17
N SER A 496 13.78 18.92 -15.27
CA SER A 496 14.09 17.88 -16.26
C SER A 496 15.28 18.19 -17.19
N GLU A 497 15.82 19.41 -17.17
CA GLU A 497 16.63 19.90 -18.29
C GLU A 497 18.12 19.50 -18.22
N ASN A 498 18.61 18.97 -17.10
CA ASN A 498 19.99 18.48 -16.97
C ASN A 498 20.14 17.06 -17.58
N GLU A 499 21.20 16.82 -18.36
CA GLU A 499 21.49 15.49 -18.92
C GLU A 499 21.73 14.41 -17.84
N ALA A 500 22.21 14.78 -16.65
CA ALA A 500 22.32 13.85 -15.52
C ALA A 500 20.94 13.35 -15.05
N TYR A 501 19.94 14.25 -14.96
CA TYR A 501 18.54 13.87 -14.70
C TYR A 501 18.02 12.99 -15.85
N LYS A 502 18.17 13.44 -17.11
CA LYS A 502 17.63 12.74 -18.29
C LYS A 502 18.16 11.32 -18.44
N ASN A 503 19.43 11.08 -18.07
CA ASN A 503 20.00 9.74 -18.11
C ASN A 503 19.42 8.81 -17.04
N ARG A 504 19.21 9.30 -15.81
CA ARG A 504 18.54 8.52 -14.75
C ARG A 504 17.06 8.29 -15.09
N TYR A 505 16.38 9.33 -15.59
CA TYR A 505 15.00 9.24 -16.05
C TYR A 505 14.81 8.19 -17.15
N ARG A 506 15.64 8.19 -18.21
CA ARG A 506 15.60 7.17 -19.28
C ARG A 506 15.87 5.75 -18.78
N SER A 507 16.60 5.58 -17.68
CA SER A 507 16.81 4.27 -17.06
C SER A 507 15.52 3.77 -16.41
N LEU A 508 14.89 4.61 -15.58
CA LEU A 508 13.60 4.30 -14.94
C LEU A 508 12.47 4.13 -15.96
N GLU A 509 12.41 4.97 -16.99
CA GLU A 509 11.42 4.89 -18.08
C GLU A 509 11.53 3.54 -18.84
N LYS A 510 12.75 3.02 -19.00
CA LYS A 510 12.99 1.70 -19.60
C LYS A 510 12.62 0.56 -18.64
N GLU A 511 12.87 0.72 -17.35
CA GLU A 511 12.59 -0.27 -16.29
C GLU A 511 11.08 -0.40 -16.07
N PHE A 512 10.42 0.70 -15.70
CA PHE A 512 8.96 0.77 -15.49
C PHE A 512 8.15 0.57 -16.78
N GLY A 513 8.75 0.83 -17.94
CA GLY A 513 8.19 0.53 -19.26
C GLY A 513 8.31 -0.93 -19.71
N ALA A 514 8.99 -1.78 -18.93
CA ALA A 514 9.05 -3.23 -19.15
C ALA A 514 7.99 -4.02 -18.36
N PHE A 515 7.45 -3.44 -17.28
CA PHE A 515 6.50 -4.09 -16.38
C PHE A 515 5.15 -4.41 -17.03
N ASP A 516 4.68 -5.65 -16.87
CA ASP A 516 3.36 -6.11 -17.33
C ASP A 516 2.29 -6.10 -16.21
N GLU A 517 1.11 -6.71 -16.45
CA GLU A 517 0.00 -6.69 -15.49
C GLU A 517 0.28 -7.56 -14.23
N GLU A 518 1.25 -8.47 -14.25
CA GLU A 518 1.68 -9.20 -13.07
C GLU A 518 2.63 -8.34 -12.21
N ASP A 519 3.65 -7.73 -12.83
CA ASP A 519 4.60 -6.80 -12.19
C ASP A 519 3.91 -5.64 -11.45
N TRP A 520 2.83 -5.11 -12.06
CA TRP A 520 2.04 -4.00 -11.55
C TRP A 520 1.05 -4.39 -10.45
N ASN A 521 0.74 -5.68 -10.25
CA ASN A 521 -0.25 -6.14 -9.26
C ASN A 521 0.30 -7.21 -8.29
N LYS A 522 1.62 -7.24 -8.09
CA LYS A 522 2.31 -8.15 -7.15
C LYS A 522 2.10 -7.87 -5.66
N ASN A 523 1.38 -6.81 -5.31
CA ASN A 523 0.87 -6.46 -3.97
C ASN A 523 -0.10 -5.27 -4.09
N LEU A 524 -0.82 -4.94 -3.01
CA LEU A 524 -1.86 -3.90 -3.03
C LEU A 524 -1.29 -2.51 -3.36
N TYR A 525 -0.16 -2.13 -2.78
CA TYR A 525 0.51 -0.84 -3.01
C TYR A 525 0.83 -0.59 -4.50
N TRP A 526 1.38 -1.60 -5.19
CA TRP A 526 1.69 -1.50 -6.62
C TRP A 526 0.41 -1.45 -7.48
N ALA A 527 -0.62 -2.22 -7.12
CA ALA A 527 -1.90 -2.24 -7.80
C ALA A 527 -2.66 -0.89 -7.66
N GLN A 528 -2.53 -0.20 -6.52
CA GLN A 528 -3.07 1.16 -6.34
C GLN A 528 -2.35 2.20 -7.21
N LEU A 529 -1.01 2.15 -7.32
CA LEU A 529 -0.28 2.96 -8.29
C LEU A 529 -0.67 2.63 -9.75
N TYR A 530 -0.94 1.37 -10.06
CA TYR A 530 -1.46 0.94 -11.36
C TYR A 530 -2.87 1.49 -11.64
N ALA A 531 -3.71 1.63 -10.60
CA ALA A 531 -5.04 2.20 -10.69
C ALA A 531 -5.04 3.71 -11.03
N LEU A 532 -4.00 4.47 -10.69
CA LEU A 532 -3.88 5.90 -11.05
C LEU A 532 -3.64 6.13 -12.55
N LYS A 533 -3.04 5.18 -13.27
CA LYS A 533 -2.57 5.37 -14.65
C LYS A 533 -3.66 5.82 -15.66
N PRO A 534 -4.93 5.35 -15.62
CA PRO A 534 -6.01 5.82 -16.50
C PRO A 534 -6.53 7.25 -16.20
N LEU A 535 -6.09 7.86 -15.10
CA LEU A 535 -6.35 9.28 -14.80
C LEU A 535 -5.30 10.20 -15.45
N LEU A 536 -4.10 9.69 -15.70
CA LEU A 536 -2.92 10.45 -16.16
C LEU A 536 -2.81 10.59 -17.69
N VAL A 537 -3.94 10.55 -18.41
CA VAL A 537 -4.00 10.50 -19.89
C VAL A 537 -4.76 11.69 -20.50
N SER A 538 -4.41 12.06 -21.73
CA SER A 538 -5.20 13.00 -22.55
C SER A 538 -6.44 12.30 -23.12
N TYR A 539 -7.64 12.74 -22.75
CA TYR A 539 -8.90 12.14 -23.23
C TYR A 539 -9.24 12.58 -24.67
N PRO A 540 -9.53 11.64 -25.59
CA PRO A 540 -9.78 11.93 -27.01
C PRO A 540 -11.22 12.43 -27.28
N GLU A 541 -11.51 12.72 -28.56
CA GLU A 541 -12.89 12.90 -29.05
C GLU A 541 -13.77 11.69 -28.69
N GLY A 542 -15.05 11.93 -28.39
CA GLY A 542 -15.97 10.94 -27.84
C GLY A 542 -16.08 10.94 -26.31
N TYR A 543 -15.09 11.47 -25.59
CA TYR A 543 -15.21 11.80 -24.16
C TYR A 543 -15.89 13.18 -23.96
N PRO A 544 -16.40 13.51 -22.76
CA PRO A 544 -16.97 14.83 -22.49
C PRO A 544 -16.00 15.99 -22.75
N THR A 545 -16.51 17.10 -23.29
CA THR A 545 -15.69 18.28 -23.64
C THR A 545 -14.91 18.86 -22.46
N PHE A 546 -15.40 18.76 -21.21
CA PHE A 546 -14.66 19.21 -20.02
C PHE A 546 -13.39 18.39 -19.74
N MET A 547 -13.26 17.17 -20.29
CA MET A 547 -12.09 16.30 -20.10
C MET A 547 -11.01 16.49 -21.17
N GLN A 548 -11.37 16.99 -22.35
CA GLN A 548 -10.49 17.09 -23.54
C GLN A 548 -9.54 18.32 -23.48
N ASN A 549 -9.03 18.69 -22.31
CA ASN A 549 -8.19 19.89 -22.16
C ASN A 549 -7.18 19.79 -21.00
N LYS A 550 -6.09 20.56 -21.10
CA LYS A 550 -4.97 20.53 -20.15
C LYS A 550 -5.30 20.92 -18.72
N ALA A 551 -6.36 21.69 -18.49
CA ALA A 551 -6.79 22.01 -17.13
C ALA A 551 -7.44 20.78 -16.46
N TRP A 552 -8.07 19.90 -17.24
CA TRP A 552 -8.53 18.60 -16.72
C TRP A 552 -7.36 17.64 -16.48
N GLU A 553 -6.36 17.61 -17.38
CA GLU A 553 -5.11 16.86 -17.14
C GLU A 553 -4.43 17.33 -15.83
N ASP A 554 -4.45 18.65 -15.55
CA ASP A 554 -4.01 19.22 -14.27
C ASP A 554 -4.89 18.77 -13.10
N LYS A 555 -6.23 18.79 -13.22
CA LYS A 555 -7.15 18.27 -12.16
C LYS A 555 -6.86 16.80 -11.84
N GLN A 556 -6.70 15.95 -12.85
CA GLN A 556 -6.41 14.52 -12.64
C GLN A 556 -5.02 14.32 -12.03
N LEU A 557 -4.04 15.17 -12.36
CA LEU A 557 -2.72 15.17 -11.74
C LEU A 557 -2.79 15.55 -10.25
N ASN A 558 -3.65 16.50 -9.87
CA ASN A 558 -3.96 16.81 -8.46
C ASN A 558 -4.64 15.62 -7.76
N ALA A 559 -5.64 14.98 -8.37
CA ALA A 559 -6.30 13.81 -7.80
C ALA A 559 -5.34 12.63 -7.60
N ALA A 560 -4.43 12.38 -8.55
CA ALA A 560 -3.43 11.33 -8.47
C ALA A 560 -2.31 11.63 -7.46
N LEU A 561 -1.85 12.88 -7.34
CA LEU A 561 -0.89 13.29 -6.31
C LEU A 561 -1.51 13.27 -4.91
N ALA A 562 -2.78 13.69 -4.78
CA ALA A 562 -3.53 13.56 -3.53
C ALA A 562 -3.66 12.09 -3.12
N SER A 563 -4.14 11.21 -4.01
CA SER A 563 -4.29 9.79 -3.66
C SER A 563 -2.96 9.07 -3.47
N TRP A 564 -1.88 9.48 -4.14
CA TRP A 564 -0.55 9.01 -3.79
C TRP A 564 -0.10 9.51 -2.41
N THR A 565 -0.49 10.72 -2.00
CA THR A 565 -0.31 11.21 -0.61
C THR A 565 -1.16 10.43 0.39
N GLU A 566 -2.31 9.87 -0.01
CA GLU A 566 -3.17 9.01 0.82
C GLU A 566 -2.64 7.57 0.92
N LEU A 567 -2.19 6.96 -0.18
CA LEU A 567 -1.41 5.71 -0.16
C LEU A 567 -0.10 5.88 0.62
N ARG A 568 0.48 7.07 0.56
CA ARG A 568 1.58 7.49 1.43
C ARG A 568 1.09 7.96 2.81
N HIS A 569 -0.21 8.10 3.15
CA HIS A 569 -0.71 8.02 4.54
C HIS A 569 -0.64 6.51 4.88
N ASP A 570 -1.58 5.70 4.47
CA ASP A 570 -2.10 4.47 5.13
C ASP A 570 -1.18 3.47 5.85
N THR A 571 0.15 3.44 5.68
CA THR A 571 0.99 2.35 6.18
C THR A 571 2.19 2.74 7.06
N ILE A 572 2.33 3.94 7.67
CA ILE A 572 3.59 4.59 8.17
C ILE A 572 4.73 3.76 8.75
N LEU A 573 4.41 2.67 9.40
CA LEU A 573 5.35 1.66 9.86
C LEU A 573 6.16 1.04 8.69
N TYR A 574 5.52 1.02 7.54
CA TYR A 574 5.91 0.66 6.20
C TYR A 574 5.96 1.93 5.27
N ALA A 575 4.93 2.83 5.25
CA ALA A 575 4.89 4.26 4.75
C ALA A 575 3.45 4.95 4.81
N LYS A 576 3.00 6.17 5.24
CA LYS A 576 3.25 7.32 6.19
C LYS A 576 2.02 8.32 6.52
N GLN A 577 1.19 8.27 7.61
CA GLN A 577 -0.29 7.93 7.82
C GLN A 577 -1.32 9.15 8.26
N GLU A 578 -4.06 9.54 7.75
CA GLU A 578 -5.42 9.95 8.50
C GLU A 578 -6.00 11.28 9.30
N TYR A 579 -7.10 11.23 10.19
CA TYR A 579 -8.39 12.10 10.27
C TYR A 579 -9.42 12.53 11.49
N PHE A 580 -10.78 12.92 11.29
CA PHE A 580 -12.06 13.03 12.20
C PHE A 580 -13.56 13.49 11.67
N THR A 581 -14.77 13.25 12.35
CA THR A 581 -16.27 13.58 11.96
C THR A 581 -17.00 14.71 12.79
N GLY A 582 -18.25 15.22 12.58
CA GLY A 582 -19.50 14.90 11.77
C GLY A 582 -20.71 15.85 12.05
N PRO A 583 -22.05 15.49 11.97
CA PRO A 583 -22.76 14.24 11.52
C PRO A 583 -24.08 14.45 10.65
N PRO A 584 -24.82 13.40 10.16
CA PRO A 584 -25.96 13.46 9.17
C PRO A 584 -27.40 13.65 9.76
N PRO A 585 -28.51 14.02 9.02
CA PRO A 585 -29.18 13.38 7.82
C PRO A 585 -29.82 14.42 6.81
N PRO A 586 -30.86 14.27 5.91
CA PRO A 586 -31.86 13.20 5.61
C PRO A 586 -32.21 12.89 4.09
N LYS A 587 -33.43 13.22 3.53
CA LYS A 587 -33.99 12.69 2.24
C LYS A 587 -34.86 13.66 1.39
N GLU A 588 -34.82 13.49 0.05
CA GLU A 588 -35.46 14.34 -0.99
C GLU A 588 -35.82 13.59 -2.33
N LYS A 589 -36.11 14.30 -3.44
CA LYS A 589 -36.70 13.84 -4.74
C LYS A 589 -35.67 13.29 -5.77
N ARG A 590 -36.00 13.22 -7.08
CA ARG A 590 -35.08 12.81 -8.18
C ARG A 590 -34.10 13.93 -8.57
N VAL A 591 -32.90 13.59 -9.03
CA VAL A 591 -31.82 14.51 -9.49
C VAL A 591 -31.20 13.99 -10.79
N GLN A 592 -30.69 14.90 -11.61
CA GLN A 592 -29.93 14.63 -12.84
C GLN A 592 -28.43 14.63 -12.52
N GLY A 593 -27.93 13.57 -11.87
CA GLY A 593 -26.51 13.44 -11.54
C GLY A 593 -25.67 12.86 -12.67
N TYR A 594 -24.36 12.72 -12.43
CA TYR A 594 -23.37 12.18 -13.37
C TYR A 594 -22.22 11.49 -12.62
N VAL A 595 -21.51 10.57 -13.25
CA VAL A 595 -20.26 9.97 -12.73
C VAL A 595 -19.08 10.49 -13.57
N GLU A 596 -17.92 10.70 -12.95
CA GLU A 596 -16.70 11.04 -13.68
C GLU A 596 -16.34 9.87 -14.62
N PRO A 597 -16.38 10.03 -15.96
CA PRO A 597 -16.52 8.87 -16.83
C PRO A 597 -15.16 8.26 -17.19
N VAL A 598 -14.55 7.60 -16.20
CA VAL A 598 -13.23 6.95 -16.25
C VAL A 598 -13.36 5.44 -15.98
N PRO A 599 -13.97 4.65 -16.87
CA PRO A 599 -14.33 3.25 -16.58
C PRO A 599 -13.12 2.33 -16.36
N GLU A 600 -12.01 2.52 -17.08
CA GLU A 600 -10.78 1.73 -16.84
C GLU A 600 -10.13 2.02 -15.48
N PHE A 601 -10.40 3.18 -14.86
CA PHE A 601 -10.05 3.45 -13.46
C PHE A 601 -10.96 2.64 -12.52
N TYR A 602 -12.29 2.71 -12.67
CA TYR A 602 -13.22 1.96 -11.81
C TYR A 602 -13.02 0.44 -11.91
N ALA A 603 -12.66 -0.09 -13.08
CA ALA A 603 -12.33 -1.51 -13.25
C ALA A 603 -11.04 -1.91 -12.50
N ARG A 604 -10.01 -1.05 -12.48
CA ARG A 604 -8.79 -1.29 -11.68
C ARG A 604 -9.06 -1.20 -10.18
N MET A 605 -9.80 -0.19 -9.73
CA MET A 605 -10.20 -0.07 -8.33
C MET A 605 -11.03 -1.28 -7.88
N LEU A 606 -11.94 -1.79 -8.73
CA LEU A 606 -12.72 -3.00 -8.43
C LEU A 606 -11.83 -4.25 -8.33
N ALA A 607 -10.90 -4.42 -9.27
CA ALA A 607 -9.95 -5.54 -9.25
C ALA A 607 -9.02 -5.49 -8.02
N LEU A 608 -8.55 -4.30 -7.66
CA LEU A 608 -7.76 -4.03 -6.45
C LEU A 608 -8.56 -4.26 -5.14
N THR A 609 -9.84 -3.86 -5.11
CA THR A 609 -10.71 -4.12 -3.96
C THR A 609 -10.92 -5.62 -3.78
N LYS A 610 -11.23 -6.34 -4.86
CA LYS A 610 -11.37 -7.81 -4.86
C LYS A 610 -10.07 -8.54 -4.52
N MET A 611 -8.93 -8.02 -4.96
CA MET A 611 -7.60 -8.51 -4.60
C MET A 611 -7.38 -8.43 -3.09
N ALA A 612 -7.57 -7.25 -2.49
CA ALA A 612 -7.44 -7.05 -1.04
C ALA A 612 -8.40 -7.94 -0.25
N HIS A 613 -9.69 -7.89 -0.59
CA HIS A 613 -10.75 -8.65 0.07
C HIS A 613 -10.48 -10.16 0.05
N SER A 614 -10.17 -10.73 -1.13
CA SER A 614 -9.91 -12.16 -1.28
C SER A 614 -8.60 -12.60 -0.59
N GLY A 615 -7.54 -11.80 -0.72
CA GLY A 615 -6.24 -12.12 -0.13
C GLY A 615 -6.26 -12.08 1.40
N LEU A 616 -6.93 -11.08 2.00
CA LEU A 616 -7.06 -10.98 3.46
C LEU A 616 -7.98 -12.08 4.03
N ALA A 617 -9.00 -12.51 3.28
CA ALA A 617 -9.84 -13.64 3.65
C ALA A 617 -9.08 -14.99 3.58
N GLU A 618 -8.33 -15.25 2.49
CA GLU A 618 -7.53 -16.47 2.37
C GLU A 618 -6.37 -16.51 3.37
N MET A 619 -5.83 -15.35 3.76
CA MET A 619 -4.84 -15.22 4.82
C MET A 619 -5.43 -15.29 6.23
N GLU A 620 -6.74 -15.52 6.42
CA GLU A 620 -7.39 -15.60 7.74
C GLU A 620 -7.08 -14.38 8.64
N VAL A 621 -7.09 -13.16 8.07
CA VAL A 621 -6.90 -11.88 8.80
C VAL A 621 -8.08 -10.91 8.66
N LEU A 622 -9.08 -11.25 7.84
CA LEU A 622 -10.25 -10.40 7.61
C LEU A 622 -11.30 -10.56 8.72
N ASP A 623 -11.69 -9.45 9.34
CA ASP A 623 -12.79 -9.41 10.32
C ASP A 623 -14.18 -9.22 9.66
N GLU A 624 -15.24 -9.58 10.39
CA GLU A 624 -16.64 -9.55 9.91
C GLU A 624 -17.10 -8.15 9.45
N GLN A 625 -16.61 -7.08 10.07
CA GLN A 625 -16.95 -5.71 9.67
C GLN A 625 -16.18 -5.32 8.38
N SER A 626 -14.91 -5.69 8.29
CA SER A 626 -14.10 -5.45 7.07
C SER A 626 -14.66 -6.19 5.84
N ASP A 627 -15.23 -7.39 5.99
CA ASP A 627 -15.94 -8.13 4.92
C ASP A 627 -17.19 -7.36 4.42
N GLU A 628 -18.03 -6.85 5.34
CA GLU A 628 -19.19 -6.00 4.98
C GLU A 628 -18.75 -4.69 4.29
N ASP A 629 -17.64 -4.10 4.73
CA ASP A 629 -17.12 -2.83 4.21
C ASP A 629 -16.52 -2.99 2.80
N PHE A 630 -15.68 -4.02 2.57
CA PHE A 630 -15.21 -4.40 1.23
C PHE A 630 -16.37 -4.74 0.30
N THR A 631 -17.32 -5.55 0.76
CA THR A 631 -18.54 -5.91 0.01
C THR A 631 -19.32 -4.65 -0.41
N THR A 632 -19.41 -3.64 0.47
CA THR A 632 -20.06 -2.35 0.16
C THR A 632 -19.27 -1.54 -0.87
N LEU A 633 -17.94 -1.55 -0.83
CA LEU A 633 -17.07 -0.87 -1.79
C LEU A 633 -17.08 -1.51 -3.18
N GLU A 634 -17.02 -2.85 -3.26
CA GLU A 634 -17.13 -3.58 -4.53
C GLU A 634 -18.47 -3.31 -5.24
N ASN A 635 -19.59 -3.46 -4.53
CA ASN A 635 -20.92 -3.16 -5.06
C ASN A 635 -21.03 -1.71 -5.54
N THR A 636 -20.37 -0.78 -4.86
CA THR A 636 -20.31 0.64 -5.23
C THR A 636 -19.51 0.83 -6.53
N LEU A 637 -18.33 0.21 -6.65
CA LEU A 637 -17.46 0.29 -7.82
C LEU A 637 -18.07 -0.37 -9.07
N GLU A 638 -18.74 -1.52 -8.93
CA GLU A 638 -19.46 -2.18 -10.04
C GLU A 638 -20.55 -1.28 -10.63
N ILE A 639 -21.30 -0.57 -9.78
CA ILE A 639 -22.34 0.35 -10.23
C ILE A 639 -21.72 1.59 -10.91
N LEU A 640 -20.61 2.13 -10.41
CA LEU A 640 -19.91 3.27 -11.02
C LEU A 640 -19.26 2.94 -12.36
N LEU A 641 -18.63 1.76 -12.47
CA LEU A 641 -18.10 1.23 -13.73
C LEU A 641 -19.21 1.13 -14.79
N LYS A 642 -20.34 0.54 -14.42
CA LYS A 642 -21.51 0.38 -15.29
C LYS A 642 -22.16 1.70 -15.70
N ILE A 643 -22.20 2.69 -14.81
CA ILE A 643 -22.74 4.03 -15.12
C ILE A 643 -21.78 4.80 -16.04
N SER A 644 -20.49 4.86 -15.71
CA SER A 644 -19.48 5.59 -16.51
C SER A 644 -19.37 5.06 -17.94
N ILE A 645 -19.47 3.74 -18.16
CA ILE A 645 -19.57 3.16 -19.51
C ILE A 645 -20.81 3.69 -20.25
N LYS A 646 -22.00 3.64 -19.63
CA LYS A 646 -23.23 4.16 -20.24
C LYS A 646 -23.15 5.65 -20.57
N GLU A 647 -22.52 6.44 -19.70
CA GLU A 647 -22.37 7.88 -19.88
C GLU A 647 -21.41 8.21 -21.02
N LEU A 648 -20.34 7.43 -21.23
CA LEU A 648 -19.48 7.54 -22.42
C LEU A 648 -20.20 7.13 -23.70
N GLU A 649 -20.99 6.06 -23.66
CA GLU A 649 -21.84 5.62 -24.77
C GLU A 649 -23.08 6.53 -24.97
N ASN A 650 -23.19 7.65 -24.24
CA ASN A 650 -24.31 8.61 -24.30
C ASN A 650 -25.71 7.97 -24.12
N LYS A 651 -25.80 6.89 -23.33
CA LYS A 651 -27.04 6.16 -23.03
C LYS A 651 -27.77 6.78 -21.84
N GLU A 652 -29.11 6.72 -21.85
CA GLU A 652 -29.92 7.19 -20.74
C GLU A 652 -29.79 6.25 -19.52
N LEU A 653 -29.50 6.82 -18.34
CA LEU A 653 -29.45 6.08 -17.09
C LEU A 653 -30.85 5.73 -16.59
N THR A 654 -30.97 4.60 -15.89
CA THR A 654 -32.24 4.20 -15.29
C THR A 654 -32.57 5.02 -14.04
N ASP A 655 -33.85 5.02 -13.65
CA ASP A 655 -34.32 5.60 -12.38
C ASP A 655 -33.57 5.05 -11.15
N ALA A 656 -33.06 3.81 -11.22
CA ALA A 656 -32.28 3.20 -10.16
C ALA A 656 -30.84 3.76 -10.11
N GLU A 657 -30.22 3.99 -11.28
CA GLU A 657 -28.87 4.57 -11.40
C GLU A 657 -28.87 6.06 -11.03
N TYR A 658 -29.84 6.85 -11.50
CA TYR A 658 -30.02 8.24 -11.01
C TYR A 658 -30.33 8.30 -9.51
N LYS A 659 -31.07 7.32 -8.96
CA LYS A 659 -31.28 7.21 -7.51
C LYS A 659 -29.98 6.85 -6.79
N PHE A 660 -29.15 5.95 -7.32
CA PHE A 660 -27.84 5.63 -6.77
C PHE A 660 -27.00 6.90 -6.68
N ILE A 661 -26.86 7.66 -7.77
CA ILE A 661 -26.06 8.90 -7.81
C ILE A 661 -26.57 9.94 -6.81
N ARG A 662 -27.89 10.24 -6.74
CA ARG A 662 -28.40 11.19 -5.73
C ARG A 662 -28.16 10.70 -4.28
N ASN A 663 -28.06 9.40 -4.07
CA ASN A 663 -27.86 8.82 -2.75
C ASN A 663 -26.42 8.38 -2.48
N PHE A 664 -25.42 8.76 -3.28
CA PHE A 664 -24.05 8.26 -3.16
C PHE A 664 -23.49 8.33 -1.73
N GLY A 665 -23.52 9.51 -1.09
CA GLY A 665 -23.16 9.72 0.33
C GLY A 665 -24.05 9.03 1.38
N GLN A 666 -25.03 8.21 0.97
CA GLN A 666 -25.79 7.27 1.81
C GLN A 666 -25.57 5.80 1.41
N ASN A 667 -25.12 5.53 0.19
CA ASN A 667 -24.74 4.19 -0.25
C ASN A 667 -23.37 3.81 0.34
N ILE A 668 -22.45 4.78 0.44
CA ILE A 668 -21.13 4.67 1.08
C ILE A 668 -21.17 4.93 2.59
N ALA A 669 -22.35 5.14 3.19
CA ALA A 669 -22.43 5.42 4.63
C ALA A 669 -22.08 4.21 5.52
N PRO A 670 -22.50 2.95 5.21
CA PRO A 670 -22.23 1.80 6.08
C PRO A 670 -20.73 1.58 6.37
N MET A 671 -19.88 1.60 5.33
CA MET A 671 -18.41 1.47 5.44
C MET A 671 -17.73 2.60 6.23
N LEU A 672 -18.50 3.57 6.73
CA LEU A 672 -18.05 4.76 7.46
C LEU A 672 -18.76 4.90 8.81
N GLU A 673 -19.64 3.97 9.20
CA GLU A 673 -20.40 4.03 10.47
C GLU A 673 -19.60 3.50 11.67
N ASN A 674 -18.73 2.50 11.48
CA ASN A 674 -17.90 1.90 12.54
C ASN A 674 -16.40 2.24 12.46
N VAL A 675 -15.93 2.76 11.33
CA VAL A 675 -14.60 3.36 11.18
C VAL A 675 -14.46 4.49 12.19
N ASP A 676 -13.46 4.44 13.09
CA ASP A 676 -13.13 5.66 13.83
C ASP A 676 -12.69 6.67 12.80
N ILE A 677 -13.49 7.70 12.64
CA ILE A 677 -13.24 8.71 11.62
C ILE A 677 -11.94 9.47 11.89
N LYS A 678 -11.15 9.21 12.92
CA LYS A 678 -9.71 9.37 12.73
C LYS A 678 -9.15 8.68 11.48
N SER A 679 -9.91 8.02 10.58
CA SER A 679 -9.53 7.57 9.21
C SER A 679 -10.11 8.30 7.97
N GLN A 680 -11.19 9.11 8.02
CA GLN A 680 -11.96 9.54 6.80
C GLN A 680 -11.79 11.03 6.32
N MET A 681 -10.59 11.62 6.28
CA MET A 681 -10.31 13.16 6.26
C MET A 681 -9.41 13.24 4.94
N SER A 682 -9.67 14.24 4.08
CA SER A 682 -8.76 14.68 3.01
C SER A 682 -7.58 15.60 3.41
N THR A 683 -7.58 16.26 4.57
CA THR A 683 -6.42 16.93 5.22
C THR A 683 -5.40 15.95 5.85
N LEU A 684 -4.58 15.24 5.07
CA LEU A 684 -3.55 14.28 5.54
C LEU A 684 -2.11 14.80 5.37
N VAL A 685 -1.13 14.30 6.12
CA VAL A 685 0.30 14.56 5.86
C VAL A 685 1.16 13.29 5.81
N ALA A 686 2.15 13.26 4.90
CA ALA A 686 3.04 12.13 4.69
C ALA A 686 4.51 12.56 4.49
N ASP A 687 5.41 12.03 5.32
CA ASP A 687 6.85 12.37 5.25
C ASP A 687 7.58 11.47 4.21
N VAL A 688 7.76 11.96 2.98
CA VAL A 688 8.11 11.08 1.84
C VAL A 688 9.59 10.95 1.53
N TYR A 689 10.39 11.98 1.85
CA TYR A 689 11.82 12.03 1.53
C TYR A 689 12.59 12.78 2.63
N THR A 690 13.81 12.33 2.96
CA THR A 690 14.65 12.96 4.01
C THR A 690 16.03 13.27 3.44
N SER A 691 16.56 14.44 3.78
CA SER A 691 17.90 14.89 3.38
C SER A 691 18.55 15.70 4.51
N PRO A 692 19.87 15.96 4.44
CA PRO A 692 20.54 16.88 5.36
C PRO A 692 20.01 18.33 5.33
N ALA A 693 19.21 18.71 4.32
CA ALA A 693 18.58 20.02 4.21
C ALA A 693 17.19 20.09 4.87
N GLY A 694 16.52 18.95 5.06
CA GLY A 694 15.14 18.89 5.54
C GLY A 694 14.42 17.59 5.19
N VAL A 695 13.17 17.51 5.66
CA VAL A 695 12.18 16.48 5.32
C VAL A 695 11.23 17.07 4.29
N LEU A 696 10.85 16.30 3.28
CA LEU A 696 9.76 16.63 2.38
C LEU A 696 8.46 16.04 2.92
N GLU A 697 7.49 16.90 3.17
CA GLU A 697 6.11 16.55 3.51
C GLU A 697 5.25 16.69 2.25
N GLU A 698 4.50 15.65 1.94
CA GLU A 698 3.35 15.74 1.04
C GLU A 698 2.11 15.93 1.91
N GLY A 699 1.22 16.83 1.52
CA GLY A 699 -0.01 17.10 2.24
C GLY A 699 -1.20 17.05 1.33
N THR A 700 -2.31 16.48 1.80
CA THR A 700 -3.64 16.76 1.27
C THR A 700 -4.38 17.69 2.25
N GLY A 701 -5.41 18.41 1.79
CA GLY A 701 -6.06 19.47 2.57
C GLY A 701 -7.58 19.40 2.62
N LYS A 702 -8.25 20.52 2.91
CA LYS A 702 -9.72 20.62 2.88
C LYS A 702 -10.23 20.24 1.49
N LEU A 703 -11.39 19.60 1.41
CA LEU A 703 -12.05 19.30 0.15
C LEU A 703 -12.41 20.61 -0.56
N ASP A 704 -11.95 20.75 -1.80
CA ASP A 704 -12.47 21.76 -2.72
C ASP A 704 -13.73 21.22 -3.41
N LEU A 705 -14.55 22.08 -3.98
CA LEU A 705 -15.77 21.66 -4.71
C LEU A 705 -15.59 21.85 -6.21
N ILE A 706 -15.56 20.75 -6.98
CA ILE A 706 -15.60 20.84 -8.44
C ILE A 706 -17.03 21.15 -8.91
N VAL A 707 -17.15 22.01 -9.92
CA VAL A 707 -18.38 22.34 -10.63
C VAL A 707 -18.16 22.03 -12.11
N VAL A 708 -18.87 21.04 -12.63
CA VAL A 708 -18.69 20.50 -13.99
C VAL A 708 -19.92 20.77 -14.84
N ALA A 709 -19.73 21.32 -16.04
CA ALA A 709 -20.77 21.38 -17.06
C ALA A 709 -20.72 20.12 -17.94
N TYR A 710 -21.70 19.24 -17.80
CA TYR A 710 -21.82 18.01 -18.60
C TYR A 710 -23.11 18.02 -19.43
N LYS A 711 -23.14 17.18 -20.46
CA LYS A 711 -24.26 17.06 -21.38
C LYS A 711 -25.10 15.84 -21.01
N GLN A 712 -26.41 15.99 -21.07
CA GLN A 712 -27.36 14.88 -20.91
C GLN A 712 -27.70 14.28 -22.29
N PRO A 713 -28.16 13.01 -22.36
CA PRO A 713 -28.57 12.38 -23.62
C PRO A 713 -29.70 13.13 -24.36
N ASP A 714 -30.50 13.95 -23.67
CA ASP A 714 -31.50 14.85 -24.27
C ASP A 714 -30.91 16.13 -24.90
N GLY A 715 -29.59 16.29 -24.87
CA GLY A 715 -28.83 17.38 -25.47
C GLY A 715 -28.64 18.61 -24.58
N ARG A 716 -29.28 18.70 -23.40
CA ARG A 716 -29.07 19.82 -22.46
C ARG A 716 -27.69 19.77 -21.83
N ILE A 717 -27.07 20.93 -21.64
CA ILE A 717 -25.91 21.10 -20.76
C ILE A 717 -26.44 21.46 -19.36
N VAL A 718 -25.91 20.81 -18.32
CA VAL A 718 -26.25 21.06 -16.90
C VAL A 718 -24.99 21.14 -16.06
N LEU A 719 -25.07 21.88 -14.94
CA LEU A 719 -24.04 21.90 -13.89
C LEU A 719 -24.36 20.87 -12.81
N GLY A 720 -23.35 20.10 -12.41
CA GLY A 720 -23.34 19.36 -11.15
C GLY A 720 -22.03 19.59 -10.39
N ALA A 721 -21.97 19.10 -9.16
CA ALA A 721 -20.83 19.30 -8.27
C ALA A 721 -20.52 18.07 -7.40
N GLY A 722 -19.27 18.00 -6.95
CA GLY A 722 -18.76 16.98 -6.04
C GLY A 722 -17.46 17.43 -5.34
N PRO A 723 -17.06 16.79 -4.24
CA PRO A 723 -15.78 17.02 -3.60
C PRO A 723 -14.62 16.58 -4.51
N VAL A 724 -13.54 17.36 -4.50
CA VAL A 724 -12.21 16.98 -5.04
C VAL A 724 -11.14 17.27 -4.00
N MET A 725 -10.03 16.54 -4.09
CA MET A 725 -8.94 16.67 -3.13
C MET A 725 -8.17 17.98 -3.31
N SER A 726 -7.58 18.50 -2.24
CA SER A 726 -6.50 19.48 -2.31
C SER A 726 -5.17 18.83 -1.98
N TYR A 727 -4.08 19.35 -2.55
CA TYR A 727 -2.73 18.78 -2.50
C TYR A 727 -1.65 19.87 -2.40
N TYR A 728 -0.59 19.59 -1.63
CA TYR A 728 0.49 20.46 -1.17
C TYR A 728 1.81 19.66 -1.14
N GLU A 729 2.93 20.27 -1.53
CA GLU A 729 4.30 19.69 -1.45
C GLU A 729 5.19 20.72 -0.73
N PHE A 730 5.82 20.40 0.40
CA PHE A 730 6.57 21.39 1.19
C PHE A 730 7.67 20.81 2.09
N TRP A 731 8.70 21.61 2.38
CA TRP A 731 9.85 21.19 3.18
C TRP A 731 9.76 21.61 4.65
N GLN A 732 10.00 20.65 5.55
CA GLN A 732 10.24 20.86 6.98
C GLN A 732 11.73 20.81 7.34
N PRO A 733 12.17 21.45 8.43
CA PRO A 733 13.52 21.27 8.96
C PRO A 733 13.80 19.80 9.39
N PRO A 734 15.07 19.37 9.44
CA PRO A 734 15.42 18.06 9.99
C PRO A 734 14.89 17.87 11.43
N GLY A 735 14.31 16.70 11.72
CA GLY A 735 13.71 16.42 13.03
C GLY A 735 12.40 17.18 13.31
N LYS A 736 11.70 17.66 12.27
CA LYS A 736 10.39 18.33 12.35
C LYS A 736 9.36 17.69 11.41
N ARG A 737 9.34 16.35 11.40
CA ARG A 737 8.26 15.54 10.77
C ARG A 737 6.94 15.93 11.40
N LEU A 738 5.90 16.12 10.59
CA LEU A 738 4.57 16.47 11.09
C LEU A 738 3.77 15.26 11.57
N THR A 739 2.93 15.50 12.57
CA THR A 739 1.70 14.73 12.83
C THR A 739 0.49 15.44 12.20
N ASP A 740 -0.61 14.73 12.01
CA ASP A 740 -1.81 15.31 11.42
C ASP A 740 -2.50 16.32 12.32
N GLU A 741 -2.40 16.18 13.65
CA GLU A 741 -2.80 17.22 14.59
C GLU A 741 -2.08 18.55 14.29
N GLU A 742 -0.79 18.51 13.96
CA GLU A 742 0.01 19.69 13.58
C GLU A 742 -0.31 20.16 12.15
N TRP A 743 -0.54 19.24 11.21
CA TRP A 743 -0.91 19.57 9.83
C TRP A 743 -2.32 20.17 9.71
N ARG A 744 -3.32 19.57 10.35
CA ARG A 744 -4.69 20.11 10.45
C ARG A 744 -4.67 21.50 11.11
N TYR A 745 -3.81 21.70 12.12
CA TYR A 745 -3.58 23.04 12.69
C TYR A 745 -2.92 24.00 11.67
N MET A 746 -1.96 23.55 10.87
CA MET A 746 -1.33 24.35 9.81
C MET A 746 -2.34 24.76 8.73
N VAL A 747 -3.09 23.82 8.16
CA VAL A 747 -4.15 24.05 7.16
C VAL A 747 -5.31 24.91 7.70
N ALA A 748 -5.50 24.95 9.03
CA ALA A 748 -6.48 25.83 9.67
C ALA A 748 -6.01 27.28 9.86
N ASN A 749 -4.69 27.55 9.87
CA ASN A 749 -4.16 28.87 10.27
C ASN A 749 -3.24 29.54 9.23
N ASN A 750 -2.37 28.76 8.56
CA ASN A 750 -1.39 29.23 7.57
C ASN A 750 -0.94 28.03 6.71
N PRO A 751 -1.75 27.55 5.75
CA PRO A 751 -1.33 26.48 4.84
C PRO A 751 -0.12 26.90 3.98
N PRO A 752 0.70 25.93 3.52
CA PRO A 752 1.68 26.15 2.44
C PRO A 752 1.01 26.57 1.13
N GLU A 753 1.79 27.17 0.21
CA GLU A 753 1.32 27.41 -1.15
C GLU A 753 1.14 26.08 -1.90
N ARG A 754 0.05 25.97 -2.69
CA ARG A 754 -0.20 24.80 -3.55
C ARG A 754 0.56 24.93 -4.87
N PRO A 755 0.83 23.83 -5.60
CA PRO A 755 1.57 23.88 -6.86
C PRO A 755 0.94 24.82 -7.90
N GLU A 756 1.73 25.73 -8.49
CA GLU A 756 1.31 26.83 -9.39
C GLU A 756 0.30 26.39 -10.49
N TRP A 757 0.41 25.15 -10.98
CA TRP A 757 -0.44 24.65 -12.04
C TRP A 757 -1.92 24.42 -11.66
N VAL A 758 -2.30 24.47 -10.37
CA VAL A 758 -3.72 24.40 -9.96
C VAL A 758 -4.52 25.62 -10.43
N ASP A 759 -3.87 26.77 -10.67
CA ASP A 759 -4.50 28.00 -11.19
C ASP A 759 -5.05 27.83 -12.62
N SER A 760 -4.76 26.71 -13.30
CA SER A 760 -5.39 26.38 -14.58
C SER A 760 -6.88 26.03 -14.44
N PHE A 761 -7.31 25.61 -13.23
CA PHE A 761 -8.65 25.13 -12.90
C PHE A 761 -9.29 25.62 -11.58
N ARG A 762 -8.52 26.14 -10.61
CA ARG A 762 -9.00 26.64 -9.28
C ARG A 762 -9.31 28.15 -9.31
N GLY A 763 -10.42 28.61 -8.72
CA GLY A 763 -10.77 30.06 -8.59
C GLY A 763 -12.21 30.38 -8.14
#